data_AF-A0A2E9D5W2-F1
#
_entry.id   AF-A0A2E9D5W2-F1
#
_cell.length_a   1.000
_cell.length_b   1.000
_cell.length_c   1.000
_cell.angle_alpha   90.00
_cell.angle_beta   90.00
_cell.angle_gamma   90.00
#
_symmetry.space_group_name_H-M   'P 1'
#
loop_
_entity.id
_entity.type
_entity.pdbx_description
1 polymer ?
#
loop_
_entity_poly.entity_id
_entity_poly.type
_entity_poly.pdbx_seq_one_letter_code
_entity_poly.pdbx_strand_id
1 'polypeptide(L)'
;MDRSRIPHFYKMSVDERVRAVRERGLLNDSDYQSLVSGEHTLKLSAADKMIENVIGVMGLPIGLGLNFLINDKDYVIPMVVEEPSVVAALSSAAKMARGAGGYRTQSTDPVLIGQIQVVEIPDMDRAQAAVFSKKQEILDLANSFHPRMVARGGGAVDLDLRTYPMPSFDSEMLVIHLHVDTRNAMGANLVNSMCEGVASLIESITEGRVFLRILSNLADRALAKAEVKLPPKLLAGHGYSGEEVRDGIIIASDFAQVDPYRAATHNKGIMNGIDAVALATGNDWRAIEAGAHAWASKTGSYTAMSRWWKDDDGDLCGELELPMKVGTVGGPLESNPSVAVNLRLLGAESATELAEVMAAAGLAQNFSALRALATEGIQTGHMTLHARTVVKAAGTPANLFEKVLERLLRSGEIKVWRARQILEELQDSKPGESSKLLEKSDAELGVGYGKVILLGEHSVVYGRHAIACPVPLNMRAFVEDVDKGVELLIPRWGVEYQLSKPPEQRRSFENAAGAILDELGLSDRGIRIEVFPDVPRGMGLGGSAALAVAIVRALDKHFKLKLDDDEVNRLAFKSEEVAHGQPSGIDNTMATFGKPLVYRKGNPPLVELLNIPEPMSMVIGMTRTQGLTAKTVGNVREAHKHLPKVYEKIFDDIDALVLQAVSAIQDNRLADLGELMDINQGLLNALRVSTPELEKLIGIARDAGALGAKLTGGGGGGAMVALCGNTGDDTAEAVCAALESSGFDTLSFSIGGES
;
A
#
# COMPACT_ATOMS: atom_id res chain seq x y z
N MET A 1 -7.21 7.07 21.87
CA MET A 1 -6.41 7.20 20.63
C MET A 1 -7.04 6.29 19.58
N ASP A 2 -7.60 6.80 18.49
CA ASP A 2 -6.95 6.64 17.18
C ASP A 2 -6.54 5.25 16.65
N ARG A 3 -7.06 4.10 17.10
CA ARG A 3 -6.36 2.82 16.84
C ARG A 3 -6.50 2.34 15.39
N SER A 4 -7.59 2.66 14.70
CA SER A 4 -7.85 2.16 13.34
C SER A 4 -7.40 3.11 12.22
N ARG A 5 -7.13 4.40 12.52
CA ARG A 5 -6.59 5.35 11.54
C ARG A 5 -5.07 5.29 11.44
N ILE A 6 -4.59 4.84 10.26
CA ILE A 6 -3.18 4.85 9.90
C ILE A 6 -2.98 5.70 8.63
N PRO A 7 -2.62 6.99 8.76
CA PRO A 7 -2.41 7.86 7.60
C PRO A 7 -1.35 7.30 6.66
N HIS A 8 -1.60 7.40 5.35
CA HIS A 8 -0.67 7.00 4.29
C HIS A 8 -0.22 5.52 4.34
N PHE A 9 -0.99 4.63 4.98
CA PHE A 9 -0.67 3.20 5.10
C PHE A 9 -0.39 2.51 3.75
N TYR A 10 -1.12 2.87 2.70
CA TYR A 10 -0.93 2.33 1.36
C TYR A 10 0.42 2.73 0.72
N LYS A 11 1.06 3.81 1.19
CA LYS A 11 2.38 4.26 0.73
C LYS A 11 3.54 3.59 1.48
N MET A 12 3.26 2.99 2.64
CA MET A 12 4.26 2.30 3.46
C MET A 12 4.64 0.95 2.83
N SER A 13 5.88 0.54 3.03
CA SER A 13 6.36 -0.84 2.84
C SER A 13 5.67 -1.80 3.81
N VAL A 14 5.77 -3.12 3.57
CA VAL A 14 5.15 -4.12 4.45
C VAL A 14 5.70 -4.03 5.88
N ASP A 15 7.01 -3.86 6.05
CA ASP A 15 7.63 -3.75 7.38
C ASP A 15 7.18 -2.50 8.14
N GLU A 16 7.06 -1.37 7.45
CA GLU A 16 6.54 -0.13 8.02
C GLU A 16 5.06 -0.27 8.42
N ARG A 17 4.26 -0.99 7.62
CA ARG A 17 2.85 -1.28 7.96
C ARG A 17 2.76 -2.12 9.24
N VAL A 18 3.52 -3.21 9.33
CA VAL A 18 3.51 -4.10 10.50
C VAL A 18 3.99 -3.35 11.75
N ARG A 19 5.02 -2.50 11.63
CA ARG A 19 5.49 -1.62 12.71
C ARG A 19 4.42 -0.62 13.15
N ALA A 20 3.76 0.05 12.20
CA ALA A 20 2.72 1.03 12.50
C ALA A 20 1.50 0.42 13.23
N VAL A 21 1.20 -0.86 12.97
CA VAL A 21 0.16 -1.61 13.68
C VAL A 21 0.61 -1.95 15.11
N ARG A 22 1.86 -2.38 15.29
CA ARG A 22 2.44 -2.62 16.64
C ARG A 22 2.46 -1.36 17.49
N GLU A 23 2.89 -0.23 16.95
CA GLU A 23 2.97 1.05 17.67
C GLU A 23 1.60 1.54 18.19
N ARG A 24 0.50 1.04 17.61
CA ARG A 24 -0.87 1.31 18.05
C ARG A 24 -1.40 0.33 19.11
N GLY A 25 -0.57 -0.63 19.52
CA GLY A 25 -0.91 -1.66 20.51
C GLY A 25 -1.88 -2.72 19.99
N LEU A 26 -1.97 -2.89 18.66
CA LEU A 26 -2.82 -3.90 18.02
C LEU A 26 -2.11 -5.26 17.85
N LEU A 27 -0.80 -5.29 18.03
CA LEU A 27 0.02 -6.51 17.98
C LEU A 27 0.86 -6.58 19.26
N ASN A 28 0.93 -7.78 19.84
CA ASN A 28 1.94 -8.07 20.86
C ASN A 28 3.30 -8.36 20.20
N ASP A 29 4.35 -8.47 21.02
CA ASP A 29 5.72 -8.67 20.52
C ASP A 29 5.89 -9.98 19.75
N SER A 30 5.23 -11.06 20.18
CA SER A 30 5.27 -12.36 19.50
C SER A 30 4.64 -12.29 18.11
N ASP A 31 3.47 -11.66 18.00
CA ASP A 31 2.74 -11.53 16.74
C ASP A 31 3.48 -10.61 15.76
N TYR A 32 4.08 -9.52 16.27
CA TYR A 32 4.94 -8.65 15.47
C TYR A 32 6.13 -9.41 14.88
N GLN A 33 6.86 -10.16 15.71
CA GLN A 33 8.01 -10.95 15.23
C GLN A 33 7.56 -11.99 14.22
N SER A 34 6.45 -12.69 14.50
CA SER A 34 5.88 -13.70 13.60
C SER A 34 5.48 -13.14 12.23
N LEU A 35 4.99 -11.89 12.16
CA LEU A 35 4.65 -11.21 10.91
C LEU A 35 5.90 -10.78 10.13
N VAL A 36 6.90 -10.23 10.81
CA VAL A 36 8.16 -9.77 10.19
C VAL A 36 9.01 -10.94 9.70
N SER A 37 9.10 -12.03 10.47
CA SER A 37 9.90 -13.22 10.11
C SER A 37 9.22 -14.14 9.10
N GLY A 38 7.91 -13.99 8.89
CA GLY A 38 7.10 -14.91 8.09
C GLY A 38 6.72 -16.21 8.81
N GLU A 39 7.07 -16.39 10.09
CA GLU A 39 6.74 -17.60 10.87
C GLU A 39 5.24 -17.87 11.03
N HIS A 40 4.40 -16.85 10.84
CA HIS A 40 2.94 -16.99 10.86
C HIS A 40 2.41 -17.88 9.72
N THR A 41 3.17 -18.04 8.64
CA THR A 41 2.73 -18.79 7.46
C THR A 41 2.51 -20.28 7.76
N LEU A 42 1.48 -20.85 7.13
CA LEU A 42 1.13 -22.26 7.32
C LEU A 42 2.24 -23.17 6.78
N LYS A 43 2.78 -24.04 7.64
CA LYS A 43 3.83 -24.99 7.29
C LYS A 43 3.23 -26.25 6.66
N LEU A 44 3.96 -26.88 5.74
CA LEU A 44 3.52 -28.08 5.02
C LEU A 44 3.11 -29.23 5.96
N SER A 45 3.85 -29.45 7.05
CA SER A 45 3.56 -30.48 8.04
C SER A 45 2.29 -30.23 8.87
N ALA A 46 1.86 -28.97 8.98
CA ALA A 46 0.58 -28.61 9.59
C ALA A 46 -0.54 -28.75 8.56
N ALA A 47 -0.31 -28.31 7.31
CA ALA A 47 -1.27 -28.45 6.22
C ALA A 47 -1.66 -29.91 5.96
N ASP A 48 -0.69 -30.84 5.96
CA ASP A 48 -0.90 -32.30 5.78
C ASP A 48 -1.81 -32.92 6.86
N LYS A 49 -1.97 -32.25 8.01
CA LYS A 49 -2.89 -32.66 9.08
C LYS A 49 -4.25 -31.98 9.01
N MET A 50 -4.42 -30.99 8.12
CA MET A 50 -5.66 -30.22 7.98
C MET A 50 -6.60 -30.83 6.94
N ILE A 51 -6.06 -31.35 5.83
CA ILE A 51 -6.82 -31.96 4.74
C ILE A 51 -6.06 -33.14 4.13
N GLU A 52 -6.72 -33.94 3.30
CA GLU A 52 -6.13 -35.09 2.62
C GLU A 52 -5.33 -34.70 1.36
N ASN A 53 -4.38 -35.56 0.97
CA ASN A 53 -3.62 -35.46 -0.29
C ASN A 53 -2.86 -34.13 -0.49
N VAL A 54 -2.24 -33.61 0.57
CA VAL A 54 -1.50 -32.34 0.53
C VAL A 54 -0.18 -32.48 -0.22
N ILE A 55 0.03 -31.60 -1.21
CA ILE A 55 1.29 -31.51 -1.98
C ILE A 55 1.99 -30.14 -1.82
N GLY A 56 1.38 -29.21 -1.09
CA GLY A 56 1.88 -27.84 -0.98
C GLY A 56 0.94 -26.91 -0.21
N VAL A 57 1.36 -25.67 -0.03
CA VAL A 57 0.56 -24.59 0.58
C VAL A 57 0.46 -23.43 -0.42
N MET A 58 -0.77 -22.99 -0.70
CA MET A 58 -1.04 -21.82 -1.55
C MET A 58 -1.26 -20.59 -0.67
N GLY A 59 -0.38 -19.59 -0.80
CA GLY A 59 -0.50 -18.32 -0.07
C GLY A 59 -1.36 -17.30 -0.79
N LEU A 60 -2.18 -16.57 -0.03
CA LEU A 60 -2.95 -15.40 -0.49
C LEU A 60 -2.51 -14.13 0.27
N PRO A 61 -2.59 -12.93 -0.34
CA PRO A 61 -2.20 -11.69 0.33
C PRO A 61 -3.07 -11.40 1.56
N ILE A 62 -2.44 -10.95 2.64
CA ILE A 62 -3.13 -10.39 3.81
C ILE A 62 -3.07 -8.86 3.73
N GLY A 63 -4.22 -8.21 3.67
CA GLY A 63 -4.41 -6.77 3.76
C GLY A 63 -5.16 -6.36 5.03
N LEU A 64 -5.21 -5.06 5.33
CA LEU A 64 -5.95 -4.51 6.47
C LEU A 64 -6.98 -3.48 5.99
N GLY A 65 -8.25 -3.73 6.29
CA GLY A 65 -9.34 -2.77 6.23
C GLY A 65 -9.23 -1.78 7.38
N LEU A 66 -8.91 -0.51 7.06
CA LEU A 66 -8.67 0.54 8.04
C LEU A 66 -9.90 1.43 8.27
N ASN A 67 -9.85 2.23 9.34
CA ASN A 67 -10.80 3.29 9.69
C ASN A 67 -12.19 2.83 10.18
N PHE A 68 -12.42 1.53 10.40
CA PHE A 68 -13.71 1.07 10.90
C PHE A 68 -13.99 1.60 12.31
N LEU A 69 -15.19 2.16 12.45
CA LEU A 69 -15.85 2.47 13.70
C LEU A 69 -17.16 1.68 13.68
N ILE A 70 -17.30 0.71 14.57
CA ILE A 70 -18.49 -0.16 14.64
C ILE A 70 -18.95 -0.17 16.09
N ASN A 71 -20.18 0.25 16.36
CA ASN A 71 -20.72 0.38 17.72
C ASN A 71 -19.77 1.13 18.67
N ASP A 72 -19.25 2.28 18.21
CA ASP A 72 -18.27 3.12 18.93
C ASP A 72 -16.91 2.47 19.25
N LYS A 73 -16.62 1.27 18.71
CA LYS A 73 -15.34 0.56 18.83
C LYS A 73 -14.54 0.63 17.53
N ASP A 74 -13.23 0.89 17.66
CA ASP A 74 -12.29 0.94 16.54
C ASP A 74 -11.85 -0.45 16.11
N TYR A 75 -11.93 -0.73 14.80
CA TYR A 75 -11.48 -1.99 14.22
C TYR A 75 -10.44 -1.79 13.13
N VAL A 76 -9.41 -2.64 13.14
CA VAL A 76 -8.55 -2.91 12.00
C VAL A 76 -8.90 -4.32 11.54
N ILE A 77 -9.47 -4.43 10.33
CA ILE A 77 -10.06 -5.68 9.86
C ILE A 77 -9.06 -6.41 8.95
N PRO A 78 -8.45 -7.54 9.35
CA PRO A 78 -7.63 -8.34 8.46
C PRO A 78 -8.49 -8.95 7.33
N MET A 79 -7.94 -8.92 6.11
CA MET A 79 -8.61 -9.39 4.89
C MET A 79 -7.65 -10.22 4.06
N VAL A 80 -8.09 -11.40 3.61
CA VAL A 80 -7.34 -12.26 2.69
C VAL A 80 -8.07 -12.33 1.37
N VAL A 81 -7.51 -11.71 0.34
CA VAL A 81 -8.15 -11.61 -0.99
C VAL A 81 -7.10 -11.34 -2.07
N GLU A 82 -7.27 -11.95 -3.23
CA GLU A 82 -6.44 -11.76 -4.43
C GLU A 82 -6.95 -10.62 -5.31
N GLU A 83 -8.25 -10.34 -5.25
CA GLU A 83 -8.88 -9.31 -6.07
C GLU A 83 -8.36 -7.92 -5.67
N PRO A 84 -7.78 -7.17 -6.63
CA PRO A 84 -7.27 -5.85 -6.34
C PRO A 84 -8.39 -4.87 -5.96
N SER A 85 -8.02 -3.76 -5.33
CA SER A 85 -8.92 -2.66 -4.94
C SER A 85 -9.92 -2.98 -3.83
N VAL A 86 -10.24 -4.25 -3.53
CA VAL A 86 -11.20 -4.63 -2.47
C VAL A 86 -10.84 -3.97 -1.12
N VAL A 87 -9.62 -4.19 -0.63
CA VAL A 87 -9.17 -3.64 0.67
C VAL A 87 -9.13 -2.10 0.67
N ALA A 88 -8.75 -1.49 -0.46
CA ALA A 88 -8.63 -0.04 -0.59
C ALA A 88 -10.01 0.64 -0.63
N ALA A 89 -10.93 0.09 -1.41
CA ALA A 89 -12.31 0.55 -1.52
C ALA A 89 -13.00 0.48 -0.16
N LEU A 90 -12.93 -0.69 0.49
CA LEU A 90 -13.47 -0.92 1.83
C LEU A 90 -12.90 0.06 2.88
N SER A 91 -11.57 0.29 2.89
CA SER A 91 -10.95 1.26 3.82
C SER A 91 -11.38 2.70 3.56
N SER A 92 -11.66 3.05 2.31
CA SER A 92 -12.16 4.37 1.90
C SER A 92 -13.61 4.57 2.34
N ALA A 93 -14.47 3.57 2.13
CA ALA A 93 -15.85 3.56 2.62
C ALA A 93 -15.90 3.73 4.14
N ALA A 94 -15.12 2.94 4.88
CA ALA A 94 -15.08 3.03 6.34
C ALA A 94 -14.60 4.40 6.83
N LYS A 95 -13.63 5.02 6.14
CA LYS A 95 -13.17 6.38 6.45
C LYS A 95 -14.30 7.41 6.30
N MET A 96 -15.11 7.27 5.26
CA MET A 96 -16.27 8.14 5.01
C MET A 96 -17.35 7.92 6.05
N ALA A 97 -17.73 6.66 6.30
CA ALA A 97 -18.71 6.29 7.32
C ALA A 97 -18.30 6.79 8.71
N ARG A 98 -17.03 6.70 9.08
CA ARG A 98 -16.50 7.24 10.34
C ARG A 98 -16.74 8.75 10.47
N GLY A 99 -16.69 9.50 9.38
CA GLY A 99 -17.03 10.93 9.35
C GLY A 99 -18.50 11.22 9.67
N ALA A 100 -19.37 10.21 9.63
CA ALA A 100 -20.79 10.26 9.96
C ALA A 100 -21.16 9.46 11.23
N GLY A 101 -20.18 8.98 12.01
CA GLY A 101 -20.42 8.19 13.23
C GLY A 101 -20.20 6.69 13.10
N GLY A 102 -19.75 6.20 11.94
CA GLY A 102 -19.41 4.80 11.73
C GLY A 102 -20.61 3.92 11.38
N TYR A 103 -20.47 2.62 11.65
CA TYR A 103 -21.49 1.60 11.46
C TYR A 103 -22.17 1.26 12.78
N ARG A 104 -23.47 0.97 12.73
CA ARG A 104 -24.20 0.34 13.82
C ARG A 104 -24.49 -1.10 13.45
N THR A 105 -24.25 -2.02 14.37
CA THR A 105 -24.42 -3.46 14.14
C THR A 105 -25.16 -4.12 15.28
N GLN A 106 -25.85 -5.20 14.95
CA GLN A 106 -26.51 -6.07 15.90
C GLN A 106 -26.54 -7.50 15.36
N SER A 107 -26.63 -8.48 16.25
CA SER A 107 -26.70 -9.89 15.90
C SER A 107 -27.72 -10.63 16.77
N THR A 108 -28.29 -11.69 16.23
CA THR A 108 -29.12 -12.63 17.01
C THR A 108 -28.25 -13.67 17.71
N ASP A 109 -28.86 -14.48 18.56
CA ASP A 109 -28.18 -15.60 19.20
C ASP A 109 -27.58 -16.56 18.14
N PRO A 110 -26.39 -17.15 18.38
CA PRO A 110 -25.66 -17.96 17.41
C PRO A 110 -26.23 -19.39 17.30
N VAL A 111 -27.52 -19.48 16.97
CA VAL A 111 -28.30 -20.71 16.88
C VAL A 111 -28.22 -21.29 15.48
N LEU A 112 -27.82 -22.55 15.39
CA LEU A 112 -27.85 -23.34 14.16
C LEU A 112 -29.02 -24.30 14.14
N ILE A 113 -29.40 -24.73 12.93
CA ILE A 113 -30.42 -25.75 12.70
C ILE A 113 -29.73 -27.06 12.31
N GLY A 114 -29.95 -28.11 13.08
CA GLY A 114 -29.69 -29.50 12.71
C GLY A 114 -30.95 -30.13 12.14
N GLN A 115 -30.86 -30.80 11.00
CA GLN A 115 -32.00 -31.45 10.35
C GLN A 115 -31.92 -32.97 10.52
N ILE A 116 -32.99 -33.56 11.02
CA ILE A 116 -33.18 -35.01 11.10
C ILE A 116 -34.37 -35.37 10.22
N GLN A 117 -34.08 -36.04 9.10
CA GLN A 117 -35.09 -36.48 8.15
C GLN A 117 -35.62 -37.86 8.54
N VAL A 118 -36.93 -37.98 8.67
CA VAL A 118 -37.63 -39.23 8.97
C VAL A 118 -38.57 -39.56 7.81
N VAL A 119 -38.48 -40.80 7.34
CA VAL A 119 -39.27 -41.35 6.23
C VAL A 119 -39.96 -42.65 6.67
N GLU A 120 -40.80 -43.23 5.81
CA GLU A 120 -41.49 -44.50 6.09
C GLU A 120 -42.35 -44.43 7.38
N ILE A 121 -42.99 -43.28 7.63
CA ILE A 121 -43.78 -43.02 8.84
C ILE A 121 -45.20 -43.59 8.68
N PRO A 122 -45.66 -44.50 9.56
CA PRO A 122 -47.01 -45.10 9.44
C PRO A 122 -48.16 -44.09 9.64
N ASP A 123 -48.00 -43.15 10.56
CA ASP A 123 -48.99 -42.14 10.93
C ASP A 123 -48.29 -40.82 11.26
N MET A 124 -48.38 -39.84 10.33
CA MET A 124 -47.69 -38.56 10.42
C MET A 124 -48.16 -37.72 11.62
N ASP A 125 -49.48 -37.63 11.84
CA ASP A 125 -50.06 -36.82 12.91
C ASP A 125 -49.66 -37.36 14.28
N ARG A 126 -49.73 -38.69 14.45
CA ARG A 126 -49.28 -39.36 15.68
C ARG A 126 -47.78 -39.18 15.91
N ALA A 127 -46.95 -39.31 14.86
CA ALA A 127 -45.51 -39.11 14.96
C ALA A 127 -45.16 -37.68 15.38
N GLN A 128 -45.78 -36.67 14.77
CA GLN A 128 -45.57 -35.26 15.14
C GLN A 128 -45.97 -34.99 16.60
N ALA A 129 -47.17 -35.44 17.01
CA ALA A 129 -47.63 -35.28 18.39
C ALA A 129 -46.69 -35.98 19.39
N ALA A 130 -46.21 -37.18 19.05
CA ALA A 130 -45.28 -37.93 19.90
C ALA A 130 -43.94 -37.21 20.05
N VAL A 131 -43.35 -36.71 18.96
CA VAL A 131 -42.10 -35.93 18.98
C VAL A 131 -42.27 -34.67 19.82
N PHE A 132 -43.37 -33.92 19.64
CA PHE A 132 -43.64 -32.74 20.45
C PHE A 132 -43.80 -33.07 21.95
N SER A 133 -44.51 -34.15 22.30
CA SER A 133 -44.70 -34.56 23.69
C SER A 133 -43.38 -34.96 24.39
N LYS A 134 -42.40 -35.44 23.62
CA LYS A 134 -41.08 -35.88 24.08
C LYS A 134 -39.97 -34.87 23.77
N LYS A 135 -40.33 -33.63 23.42
CA LYS A 135 -39.37 -32.58 23.07
C LYS A 135 -38.24 -32.43 24.09
N GLN A 136 -38.57 -32.36 25.38
CA GLN A 136 -37.56 -32.19 26.43
C GLN A 136 -36.61 -33.40 26.52
N GLU A 137 -37.16 -34.62 26.40
CA GLU A 137 -36.35 -35.86 26.39
C GLU A 137 -35.34 -35.86 25.23
N ILE A 138 -35.77 -35.39 24.04
CA ILE A 138 -34.91 -35.25 22.86
C ILE A 138 -33.81 -34.21 23.09
N LEU A 139 -34.17 -33.04 23.63
CA LEU A 139 -33.21 -31.97 23.92
C LEU A 139 -32.19 -32.40 24.97
N ASP A 140 -32.63 -33.07 26.03
CA ASP A 140 -31.75 -33.57 27.11
C ASP A 140 -30.79 -34.63 26.57
N LEU A 141 -31.28 -35.55 25.72
CA LEU A 141 -30.44 -36.54 25.06
C LEU A 141 -29.42 -35.87 24.13
N ALA A 142 -29.82 -34.94 23.27
CA ALA A 142 -28.91 -34.18 22.41
C ALA A 142 -27.81 -33.49 23.22
N ASN A 143 -28.19 -32.83 24.32
CA ASN A 143 -27.28 -32.13 25.21
C ASN A 143 -26.31 -33.05 25.95
N SER A 144 -26.69 -34.30 26.21
CA SER A 144 -25.84 -35.29 26.89
C SER A 144 -24.57 -35.65 26.09
N PHE A 145 -24.59 -35.52 24.77
CA PHE A 145 -23.42 -35.78 23.91
C PHE A 145 -22.36 -34.68 23.99
N HIS A 146 -22.74 -33.47 24.43
CA HIS A 146 -21.84 -32.31 24.50
C HIS A 146 -21.95 -31.54 25.83
N PRO A 147 -21.66 -32.18 26.98
CA PRO A 147 -21.84 -31.59 28.30
C PRO A 147 -20.98 -30.33 28.52
N ARG A 148 -19.83 -30.23 27.85
CA ARG A 148 -18.98 -29.02 27.90
C ARG A 148 -19.62 -27.82 27.21
N MET A 149 -20.41 -28.03 26.16
CA MET A 149 -21.13 -26.94 25.49
C MET A 149 -22.26 -26.43 26.39
N VAL A 150 -23.00 -27.34 27.00
CA VAL A 150 -24.06 -27.02 27.97
C VAL A 150 -23.49 -26.28 29.18
N ALA A 151 -22.33 -26.71 29.70
CA ALA A 151 -21.65 -26.03 30.80
C ALA A 151 -21.22 -24.59 30.46
N ARG A 152 -21.05 -24.27 29.17
CA ARG A 152 -20.76 -22.91 28.66
C ARG A 152 -22.03 -22.13 28.32
N GLY A 153 -23.21 -22.67 28.65
CA GLY A 153 -24.52 -22.10 28.38
C GLY A 153 -25.09 -22.40 27.00
N GLY A 154 -24.37 -23.07 26.10
CA GLY A 154 -24.89 -23.47 24.78
C GLY A 154 -25.71 -24.76 24.83
N GLY A 155 -25.84 -25.41 23.66
CA GLY A 155 -26.50 -26.71 23.51
C GLY A 155 -27.78 -26.65 22.69
N ALA A 156 -28.48 -27.78 22.60
CA ALA A 156 -29.81 -27.85 22.01
C ALA A 156 -30.80 -27.10 22.90
N VAL A 157 -31.40 -26.04 22.35
CA VAL A 157 -32.28 -25.11 23.07
C VAL A 157 -33.76 -25.30 22.71
N ASP A 158 -34.03 -25.80 21.51
CA ASP A 158 -35.38 -25.88 20.97
C ASP A 158 -35.46 -26.89 19.80
N LEU A 159 -36.68 -27.24 19.38
CA LEU A 159 -36.91 -27.96 18.13
C LEU A 159 -38.25 -27.57 17.50
N ASP A 160 -38.29 -27.60 16.16
CA ASP A 160 -39.51 -27.49 15.34
C ASP A 160 -39.64 -28.63 14.33
N LEU A 161 -40.85 -28.83 13.81
CA LEU A 161 -41.18 -29.93 12.89
C LEU A 161 -41.70 -29.36 11.58
N ARG A 162 -41.30 -29.97 10.47
CA ARG A 162 -41.80 -29.65 9.13
C ARG A 162 -42.15 -30.92 8.38
N THR A 163 -43.20 -30.85 7.57
CA THR A 163 -43.60 -31.95 6.68
C THR A 163 -43.42 -31.52 5.24
N TYR A 164 -42.89 -32.41 4.42
CA TYR A 164 -42.69 -32.17 3.00
C TYR A 164 -43.15 -33.38 2.18
N PRO A 165 -43.82 -33.16 1.04
CA PRO A 165 -44.11 -34.25 0.12
C PRO A 165 -42.80 -34.77 -0.48
N MET A 166 -42.73 -36.06 -0.77
CA MET A 166 -41.62 -36.67 -1.49
C MET A 166 -42.07 -37.07 -2.90
N PRO A 167 -42.10 -36.21 -3.93
CA PRO A 167 -42.82 -36.48 -5.20
C PRO A 167 -42.47 -37.79 -5.92
N SER A 168 -41.29 -38.34 -5.68
CA SER A 168 -40.87 -39.65 -6.22
C SER A 168 -41.50 -40.86 -5.52
N PHE A 169 -42.14 -40.64 -4.38
CA PHE A 169 -42.80 -41.61 -3.52
C PHE A 169 -44.18 -41.05 -3.16
N ASP A 170 -45.27 -41.81 -3.22
CA ASP A 170 -46.60 -41.30 -2.85
C ASP A 170 -46.73 -41.22 -1.31
N SER A 171 -45.89 -40.38 -0.69
CA SER A 171 -45.69 -40.28 0.76
C SER A 171 -45.04 -38.94 1.14
N GLU A 172 -45.05 -38.64 2.42
CA GLU A 172 -44.44 -37.45 3.01
C GLU A 172 -43.23 -37.81 3.90
N MET A 173 -42.34 -36.85 4.08
CA MET A 173 -41.25 -36.92 5.05
C MET A 173 -41.48 -35.92 6.18
N LEU A 174 -41.09 -36.31 7.39
CA LEU A 174 -40.99 -35.43 8.54
C LEU A 174 -39.54 -34.97 8.67
N VAL A 175 -39.33 -33.67 8.79
CA VAL A 175 -38.03 -33.06 9.03
C VAL A 175 -38.08 -32.38 10.40
N ILE A 176 -37.25 -32.87 11.32
CA ILE A 176 -37.10 -32.31 12.66
C ILE A 176 -35.93 -31.34 12.62
N HIS A 177 -36.20 -30.08 12.97
CA HIS A 177 -35.19 -29.05 13.15
C HIS A 177 -34.79 -28.98 14.62
N LEU A 178 -33.57 -29.36 14.94
CA LEU A 178 -32.96 -29.18 16.24
C LEU A 178 -32.24 -27.82 16.27
N HIS A 179 -32.65 -26.92 17.16
CA HIS A 179 -32.02 -25.62 17.34
C HIS A 179 -30.90 -25.71 18.37
N VAL A 180 -29.69 -25.38 17.97
CA VAL A 180 -28.49 -25.54 18.80
C VAL A 180 -27.75 -24.22 18.93
N ASP A 181 -27.68 -23.67 20.13
CA ASP A 181 -26.78 -22.56 20.46
C ASP A 181 -25.35 -23.10 20.54
N THR A 182 -24.52 -22.66 19.60
CA THR A 182 -23.14 -23.14 19.45
C THR A 182 -22.11 -22.16 20.01
N ARG A 183 -22.57 -21.07 20.65
CA ARG A 183 -21.75 -20.02 21.24
C ARG A 183 -20.69 -19.54 20.24
N ASN A 184 -19.41 -19.61 20.63
CA ASN A 184 -18.28 -19.14 19.84
C ASN A 184 -17.77 -20.13 18.79
N ALA A 185 -18.29 -21.36 18.75
CA ALA A 185 -17.88 -22.34 17.74
C ALA A 185 -18.70 -22.15 16.46
N MET A 186 -18.15 -22.48 15.29
CA MET A 186 -18.93 -22.49 14.05
C MET A 186 -20.08 -23.50 14.13
N GLY A 187 -19.82 -24.69 14.71
CA GLY A 187 -20.88 -25.58 15.21
C GLY A 187 -21.27 -26.77 14.33
N ALA A 188 -20.73 -26.93 13.12
CA ALA A 188 -21.12 -28.02 12.22
C ALA A 188 -21.00 -29.42 12.84
N ASN A 189 -19.81 -29.80 13.33
CA ASN A 189 -19.59 -31.11 13.96
C ASN A 189 -20.44 -31.31 15.22
N LEU A 190 -20.62 -30.25 16.01
CA LEU A 190 -21.45 -30.28 17.22
C LEU A 190 -22.91 -30.63 16.89
N VAL A 191 -23.49 -29.92 15.92
CA VAL A 191 -24.88 -30.11 15.50
C VAL A 191 -25.07 -31.49 14.87
N ASN A 192 -24.16 -31.92 14.00
CA ASN A 192 -24.23 -33.24 13.37
C ASN A 192 -24.19 -34.37 14.40
N SER A 193 -23.26 -34.31 15.35
CA SER A 193 -23.17 -35.30 16.44
C SER A 193 -24.42 -35.33 17.31
N MET A 194 -25.05 -34.17 17.59
CA MET A 194 -26.34 -34.14 18.28
C MET A 194 -27.44 -34.83 17.46
N CYS A 195 -27.56 -34.51 16.17
CA CYS A 195 -28.53 -35.13 15.27
C CYS A 195 -28.33 -36.64 15.14
N GLU A 196 -27.09 -37.11 15.08
CA GLU A 196 -26.74 -38.53 15.10
C GLU A 196 -27.14 -39.20 16.41
N GLY A 197 -26.82 -38.55 17.53
CA GLY A 197 -27.08 -39.08 18.86
C GLY A 197 -28.57 -39.26 19.21
N VAL A 198 -29.45 -38.38 18.70
CA VAL A 198 -30.90 -38.48 18.94
C VAL A 198 -31.65 -39.38 17.94
N ALA A 199 -30.97 -39.85 16.88
CA ALA A 199 -31.63 -40.54 15.77
C ALA A 199 -32.42 -41.78 16.21
N SER A 200 -31.84 -42.66 17.02
CA SER A 200 -32.51 -43.89 17.47
C SER A 200 -33.72 -43.60 18.37
N LEU A 201 -33.67 -42.54 19.17
CA LEU A 201 -34.83 -42.10 19.96
C LEU A 201 -35.94 -41.62 19.03
N ILE A 202 -35.60 -40.85 17.99
CA ILE A 202 -36.57 -40.35 17.01
C ILE A 202 -37.21 -41.50 16.23
N GLU A 203 -36.45 -42.49 15.78
CA GLU A 203 -37.01 -43.70 15.13
C GLU A 203 -37.99 -44.42 16.06
N SER A 204 -37.63 -44.58 17.34
CA SER A 204 -38.51 -45.21 18.32
C SER A 204 -39.79 -44.41 18.60
N ILE A 205 -39.74 -43.07 18.53
CA ILE A 205 -40.90 -42.21 18.80
C ILE A 205 -41.84 -42.17 17.59
N THR A 206 -41.27 -42.10 16.39
CA THR A 206 -42.00 -41.90 15.14
C THR A 206 -42.44 -43.20 14.48
N GLU A 207 -41.88 -44.34 14.90
CA GLU A 207 -42.04 -45.65 14.23
C GLU A 207 -41.56 -45.62 12.75
N GLY A 208 -40.84 -44.56 12.35
CA GLY A 208 -40.28 -44.37 11.03
C GLY A 208 -38.77 -44.60 10.99
N ARG A 209 -38.16 -44.30 9.85
CA ARG A 209 -36.74 -44.49 9.58
C ARG A 209 -36.02 -43.16 9.44
N VAL A 210 -34.94 -42.95 10.19
CA VAL A 210 -34.11 -41.74 10.08
C VAL A 210 -33.10 -41.90 8.95
N PHE A 211 -33.04 -40.91 8.06
CA PHE A 211 -32.16 -40.92 6.89
C PHE A 211 -31.02 -39.91 7.00
N LEU A 212 -31.28 -38.61 6.78
CA LEU A 212 -30.30 -37.54 6.93
C LEU A 212 -30.26 -37.00 8.36
N ARG A 213 -29.05 -36.68 8.85
CA ARG A 213 -28.72 -36.10 10.16
C ARG A 213 -27.61 -35.09 9.96
N ILE A 214 -27.98 -33.88 9.56
CA ILE A 214 -27.00 -32.91 9.05
C ILE A 214 -27.43 -31.49 9.38
N LEU A 215 -26.48 -30.59 9.64
CA LEU A 215 -26.78 -29.17 9.76
C LEU A 215 -27.38 -28.57 8.48
N SER A 216 -28.15 -27.51 8.64
CA SER A 216 -28.53 -26.59 7.58
C SER A 216 -27.54 -25.41 7.54
N ASN A 217 -27.02 -25.09 6.35
CA ASN A 217 -26.21 -23.88 6.12
C ASN A 217 -27.07 -22.62 5.91
N LEU A 218 -28.39 -22.76 5.70
CA LEU A 218 -29.31 -21.64 5.84
C LEU A 218 -29.48 -21.34 7.33
N ALA A 219 -28.52 -20.61 7.89
CA ALA A 219 -28.45 -20.25 9.30
C ALA A 219 -29.31 -19.01 9.61
N ASP A 220 -30.58 -19.05 9.23
CA ASP A 220 -31.54 -17.94 9.34
C ASP A 220 -31.90 -17.54 10.78
N ARG A 221 -31.43 -18.29 11.79
CA ARG A 221 -31.52 -17.95 13.21
C ARG A 221 -30.26 -17.27 13.76
N ALA A 222 -29.17 -17.24 13.00
CA ALA A 222 -27.92 -16.56 13.34
C ALA A 222 -27.68 -15.40 12.36
N LEU A 223 -28.46 -14.33 12.51
CA LEU A 223 -28.44 -13.15 11.66
C LEU A 223 -27.46 -12.11 12.21
N ALA A 224 -26.74 -11.46 11.31
CA ALA A 224 -26.01 -10.24 11.58
C ALA A 224 -26.57 -9.10 10.72
N LYS A 225 -26.75 -7.94 11.34
CA LYS A 225 -27.25 -6.73 10.72
C LYS A 225 -26.24 -5.60 10.86
N ALA A 226 -26.03 -4.84 9.79
CA ALA A 226 -25.22 -3.63 9.77
C ALA A 226 -26.00 -2.48 9.13
N GLU A 227 -25.80 -1.27 9.66
CA GLU A 227 -26.43 -0.03 9.23
C GLU A 227 -25.40 1.09 9.14
N VAL A 228 -25.61 2.01 8.19
CA VAL A 228 -24.83 3.25 8.05
C VAL A 228 -25.72 4.40 7.58
N LYS A 229 -25.45 5.61 8.10
CA LYS A 229 -26.08 6.87 7.65
C LYS A 229 -24.99 7.83 7.18
N LEU A 230 -25.11 8.36 5.97
CA LEU A 230 -24.09 9.18 5.30
C LEU A 230 -24.71 10.49 4.79
N PRO A 231 -24.31 11.64 5.36
CA PRO A 231 -24.75 12.94 4.86
C PRO A 231 -24.22 13.25 3.46
N PRO A 232 -25.02 13.88 2.56
CA PRO A 232 -24.61 14.19 1.19
C PRO A 232 -23.29 14.94 1.09
N LYS A 233 -23.01 15.86 2.03
CA LYS A 233 -21.74 16.61 2.12
C LYS A 233 -20.48 15.73 2.15
N LEU A 234 -20.58 14.48 2.61
CA LEU A 234 -19.46 13.53 2.64
C LEU A 234 -19.32 12.75 1.33
N LEU A 235 -20.38 12.69 0.52
CA LEU A 235 -20.43 11.92 -0.72
C LEU A 235 -19.86 12.69 -1.91
N ALA A 236 -19.95 14.03 -1.87
CA ALA A 236 -19.52 14.93 -2.94
C ALA A 236 -18.05 14.74 -3.34
N GLY A 237 -17.78 14.83 -4.65
CA GLY A 237 -16.44 14.67 -5.21
C GLY A 237 -16.50 14.32 -6.70
N HIS A 238 -15.35 14.38 -7.39
CA HIS A 238 -15.25 13.97 -8.80
C HIS A 238 -16.23 14.70 -9.75
N GLY A 239 -16.59 15.95 -9.44
CA GLY A 239 -17.55 16.73 -10.22
C GLY A 239 -19.02 16.45 -9.94
N TYR A 240 -19.35 15.50 -9.03
CA TYR A 240 -20.72 15.18 -8.62
C TYR A 240 -21.06 15.82 -7.26
N SER A 241 -22.27 16.36 -7.14
CA SER A 241 -22.84 16.79 -5.85
C SER A 241 -23.14 15.58 -4.96
N GLY A 242 -23.21 15.81 -3.65
CA GLY A 242 -23.49 14.74 -2.69
C GLY A 242 -24.84 14.06 -2.92
N GLU A 243 -25.83 14.86 -3.31
CA GLU A 243 -27.19 14.46 -3.61
C GLU A 243 -27.25 13.60 -4.87
N GLU A 244 -26.52 13.96 -5.92
CA GLU A 244 -26.40 13.13 -7.14
C GLU A 244 -25.79 11.77 -6.83
N VAL A 245 -24.71 11.72 -6.03
CA VAL A 245 -24.10 10.44 -5.61
C VAL A 245 -25.08 9.60 -4.79
N ARG A 246 -25.77 10.21 -3.80
CA ARG A 246 -26.80 9.54 -3.00
C ARG A 246 -27.87 8.92 -3.89
N ASP A 247 -28.47 9.73 -4.74
CA ASP A 247 -29.62 9.32 -5.55
C ASP A 247 -29.20 8.24 -6.57
N GLY A 248 -27.98 8.35 -7.14
CA GLY A 248 -27.41 7.32 -7.99
C GLY A 248 -27.19 5.97 -7.28
N ILE A 249 -26.74 5.98 -6.02
CA ILE A 249 -26.60 4.77 -5.20
C ILE A 249 -27.97 4.13 -4.95
N ILE A 250 -28.99 4.93 -4.63
CA ILE A 250 -30.37 4.44 -4.40
C ILE A 250 -30.92 3.79 -5.67
N ILE A 251 -30.79 4.46 -6.83
CA ILE A 251 -31.23 3.91 -8.12
C ILE A 251 -30.52 2.58 -8.43
N ALA A 252 -29.21 2.50 -8.20
CA ALA A 252 -28.45 1.27 -8.41
C ALA A 252 -28.87 0.14 -7.45
N SER A 253 -29.23 0.48 -6.20
CA SER A 253 -29.79 -0.46 -5.22
C SER A 253 -31.17 -0.96 -5.65
N ASP A 254 -32.05 -0.07 -6.12
CA ASP A 254 -33.39 -0.44 -6.59
C ASP A 254 -33.32 -1.34 -7.82
N PHE A 255 -32.38 -1.09 -8.74
CA PHE A 255 -32.12 -2.00 -9.87
C PHE A 255 -31.73 -3.40 -9.39
N ALA A 256 -30.87 -3.51 -8.39
CA ALA A 256 -30.48 -4.79 -7.80
C ALA A 256 -31.62 -5.48 -7.04
N GLN A 257 -32.63 -4.75 -6.55
CA GLN A 257 -33.77 -5.37 -5.87
C GLN A 257 -34.74 -6.06 -6.84
N VAL A 258 -34.86 -5.55 -8.07
CA VAL A 258 -35.85 -6.03 -9.05
C VAL A 258 -35.29 -7.00 -10.09
N ASP A 259 -34.00 -6.92 -10.40
CA ASP A 259 -33.36 -7.77 -11.43
C ASP A 259 -32.37 -8.77 -10.81
N PRO A 260 -32.65 -10.08 -10.85
CA PRO A 260 -31.74 -11.12 -10.35
C PRO A 260 -30.35 -11.10 -10.98
N TYR A 261 -30.20 -10.68 -12.24
CA TYR A 261 -28.89 -10.57 -12.89
C TYR A 261 -28.03 -9.50 -12.22
N ARG A 262 -28.64 -8.35 -11.89
CA ARG A 262 -27.96 -7.30 -11.14
C ARG A 262 -27.76 -7.70 -9.68
N ALA A 263 -28.76 -8.30 -9.05
CA ALA A 263 -28.69 -8.79 -7.67
C ALA A 263 -27.49 -9.72 -7.46
N ALA A 264 -27.21 -10.62 -8.41
CA ALA A 264 -26.08 -11.54 -8.32
C ALA A 264 -24.74 -10.78 -8.23
N THR A 265 -24.56 -9.76 -9.09
CA THR A 265 -23.35 -8.93 -9.09
C THR A 265 -23.27 -8.03 -7.86
N HIS A 266 -24.42 -7.51 -7.40
CA HIS A 266 -24.54 -6.68 -6.20
C HIS A 266 -24.12 -7.45 -4.94
N ASN A 267 -24.63 -8.68 -4.80
CA ASN A 267 -24.34 -9.56 -3.68
C ASN A 267 -22.91 -10.09 -3.75
N LYS A 268 -22.37 -10.42 -4.94
CA LYS A 268 -20.94 -10.73 -5.11
C LYS A 268 -20.06 -9.61 -4.53
N GLY A 269 -20.43 -8.35 -4.77
CA GLY A 269 -19.75 -7.19 -4.19
C GLY A 269 -19.77 -7.17 -2.66
N ILE A 270 -20.86 -7.58 -2.02
CA ILE A 270 -20.95 -7.75 -0.56
C ILE A 270 -19.99 -8.85 -0.10
N MET A 271 -20.01 -10.01 -0.78
CA MET A 271 -19.22 -11.19 -0.43
C MET A 271 -17.72 -10.97 -0.59
N ASN A 272 -17.27 -10.12 -1.53
CA ASN A 272 -15.87 -9.68 -1.61
C ASN A 272 -15.32 -9.13 -0.28
N GLY A 273 -16.16 -8.45 0.49
CA GLY A 273 -15.79 -7.96 1.83
C GLY A 273 -15.84 -9.07 2.87
N ILE A 274 -16.95 -9.82 2.90
CA ILE A 274 -17.22 -10.84 3.92
C ILE A 274 -16.25 -12.01 3.81
N ASP A 275 -16.08 -12.59 2.63
CA ASP A 275 -15.24 -13.76 2.40
C ASP A 275 -13.78 -13.47 2.70
N ALA A 276 -13.33 -12.25 2.40
CA ALA A 276 -11.97 -11.84 2.72
C ALA A 276 -11.71 -11.84 4.23
N VAL A 277 -12.69 -11.44 5.04
CA VAL A 277 -12.60 -11.52 6.51
C VAL A 277 -12.78 -12.96 6.99
N ALA A 278 -13.69 -13.73 6.38
CA ALA A 278 -13.89 -15.15 6.71
C ALA A 278 -12.60 -15.96 6.51
N LEU A 279 -11.95 -15.80 5.36
CA LEU A 279 -10.64 -16.38 5.06
C LEU A 279 -9.57 -15.93 6.06
N ALA A 280 -9.46 -14.62 6.32
CA ALA A 280 -8.47 -14.08 7.23
C ALA A 280 -8.62 -14.60 8.66
N THR A 281 -9.85 -14.90 9.05
CA THR A 281 -10.22 -15.40 10.37
C THR A 281 -10.44 -16.90 10.39
N GLY A 282 -10.11 -17.65 9.34
CA GLY A 282 -10.17 -19.12 9.30
C GLY A 282 -11.59 -19.72 9.38
N ASN A 283 -12.60 -18.95 8.99
CA ASN A 283 -13.99 -19.39 8.91
C ASN A 283 -14.30 -20.03 7.55
N ASP A 284 -15.30 -20.93 7.52
CA ASP A 284 -15.75 -21.57 6.28
C ASP A 284 -16.61 -20.59 5.46
N TRP A 285 -15.98 -19.96 4.46
CA TRP A 285 -16.66 -19.01 3.59
C TRP A 285 -17.75 -19.67 2.74
N ARG A 286 -17.69 -20.99 2.45
CA ARG A 286 -18.71 -21.66 1.64
C ARG A 286 -20.03 -21.78 2.40
N ALA A 287 -19.96 -22.03 3.70
CA ALA A 287 -21.14 -22.06 4.55
C ALA A 287 -21.80 -20.67 4.64
N ILE A 288 -20.99 -19.62 4.75
CA ILE A 288 -21.46 -18.22 4.79
C ILE A 288 -22.11 -17.85 3.45
N GLU A 289 -21.43 -18.10 2.33
CA GLU A 289 -21.94 -17.86 0.97
C GLU A 289 -23.26 -18.58 0.71
N ALA A 290 -23.34 -19.88 1.04
CA ALA A 290 -24.56 -20.67 0.87
C ALA A 290 -25.74 -20.09 1.67
N GLY A 291 -25.50 -19.74 2.94
CA GLY A 291 -26.52 -19.14 3.81
C GLY A 291 -26.96 -17.77 3.31
N ALA A 292 -26.02 -16.90 2.95
CA ALA A 292 -26.27 -15.56 2.43
C ALA A 292 -27.10 -15.61 1.14
N HIS A 293 -26.66 -16.38 0.15
CA HIS A 293 -27.32 -16.45 -1.16
C HIS A 293 -28.69 -17.17 -1.10
N ALA A 294 -28.87 -18.16 -0.22
CA ALA A 294 -30.18 -18.75 0.03
C ALA A 294 -31.12 -17.76 0.73
N TRP A 295 -30.61 -16.95 1.66
CA TRP A 295 -31.39 -15.89 2.31
C TRP A 295 -31.84 -14.81 1.34
N ALA A 296 -31.00 -14.47 0.35
CA ALA A 296 -31.32 -13.52 -0.71
C ALA A 296 -32.50 -13.96 -1.61
N SER A 297 -32.92 -15.23 -1.54
CA SER A 297 -34.08 -15.75 -2.27
C SER A 297 -35.26 -16.16 -1.37
N LYS A 298 -35.22 -15.81 -0.07
CA LYS A 298 -36.25 -16.21 0.92
C LYS A 298 -37.68 -15.79 0.57
N THR A 299 -37.85 -14.75 -0.26
CA THR A 299 -39.15 -14.23 -0.70
C THR A 299 -39.65 -14.86 -2.00
N GLY A 300 -38.96 -15.88 -2.52
CA GLY A 300 -39.33 -16.61 -3.74
C GLY A 300 -38.66 -16.12 -5.02
N SER A 301 -37.96 -14.98 -4.99
CA SER A 301 -37.07 -14.52 -6.07
C SER A 301 -35.76 -14.03 -5.49
N TYR A 302 -34.66 -14.28 -6.20
CA TYR A 302 -33.34 -13.84 -5.79
C TYR A 302 -33.20 -12.32 -5.93
N THR A 303 -32.85 -11.63 -4.84
CA THR A 303 -32.79 -10.16 -4.75
C THR A 303 -31.51 -9.67 -4.03
N ALA A 304 -31.34 -8.36 -3.91
CA ALA A 304 -30.21 -7.75 -3.21
C ALA A 304 -30.28 -7.99 -1.69
N MET A 305 -29.14 -8.31 -1.06
CA MET A 305 -29.04 -8.50 0.39
C MET A 305 -29.02 -7.17 1.17
N SER A 306 -28.62 -6.08 0.53
CA SER A 306 -28.60 -4.74 1.12
C SER A 306 -29.66 -3.83 0.51
N ARG A 307 -30.06 -2.84 1.29
CA ARG A 307 -30.98 -1.78 0.88
C ARG A 307 -30.36 -0.42 1.12
N TRP A 308 -30.53 0.48 0.15
CA TRP A 308 -30.16 1.89 0.27
C TRP A 308 -31.37 2.79 0.06
N TRP A 309 -31.53 3.82 0.88
CA TRP A 309 -32.63 4.77 0.77
C TRP A 309 -32.22 6.14 1.28
N LYS A 310 -33.09 7.13 1.06
CA LYS A 310 -32.96 8.48 1.58
C LYS A 310 -33.90 8.64 2.78
N ASP A 311 -33.40 9.15 3.90
CA ASP A 311 -34.23 9.46 5.06
C ASP A 311 -34.85 10.88 5.00
N ASP A 312 -35.58 11.25 6.06
CA ASP A 312 -36.27 12.54 6.15
C ASP A 312 -35.30 13.74 6.22
N ASP A 313 -34.07 13.53 6.70
CA ASP A 313 -33.02 14.54 6.74
C ASP A 313 -32.31 14.70 5.38
N GLY A 314 -32.60 13.82 4.42
CA GLY A 314 -31.97 13.77 3.11
C GLY A 314 -30.64 13.00 3.09
N ASP A 315 -30.30 12.28 4.16
CA ASP A 315 -29.09 11.48 4.26
C ASP A 315 -29.25 10.13 3.54
N LEU A 316 -28.13 9.57 3.08
CA LEU A 316 -28.10 8.22 2.52
C LEU A 316 -28.05 7.20 3.66
N CYS A 317 -29.05 6.34 3.75
CA CYS A 317 -29.10 5.23 4.68
C CYS A 317 -28.86 3.91 3.95
N GLY A 318 -28.03 3.05 4.54
CA GLY A 318 -27.74 1.71 4.04
C GLY A 318 -27.92 0.66 5.13
N GLU A 319 -28.47 -0.48 4.76
CA GLU A 319 -28.72 -1.63 5.64
C GLU A 319 -28.31 -2.93 4.95
N LEU A 320 -27.74 -3.86 5.71
CA LEU A 320 -27.46 -5.24 5.28
C LEU A 320 -27.83 -6.19 6.42
N GLU A 321 -28.63 -7.22 6.13
CA GLU A 321 -29.00 -8.28 7.07
C GLU A 321 -28.89 -9.66 6.40
N LEU A 322 -28.08 -10.55 6.97
CA LEU A 322 -27.88 -11.90 6.43
C LEU A 322 -27.50 -12.93 7.50
N PRO A 323 -27.71 -14.22 7.22
CA PRO A 323 -27.13 -15.32 8.00
C PRO A 323 -25.60 -15.19 8.06
N MET A 324 -25.06 -15.20 9.28
CA MET A 324 -23.63 -15.03 9.52
C MET A 324 -23.19 -15.91 10.69
N LYS A 325 -23.20 -17.22 10.47
CA LYS A 325 -22.64 -18.15 11.46
C LYS A 325 -21.14 -18.31 11.28
N VAL A 326 -20.40 -17.72 12.21
CA VAL A 326 -18.93 -17.82 12.29
C VAL A 326 -18.49 -18.38 13.63
N GLY A 327 -17.19 -18.63 13.77
CA GLY A 327 -16.56 -19.05 15.02
C GLY A 327 -15.29 -18.26 15.31
N THR A 328 -14.99 -18.14 16.61
CA THR A 328 -13.71 -17.65 17.15
C THR A 328 -12.92 -18.76 17.84
N VAL A 329 -13.49 -19.98 17.91
CA VAL A 329 -12.85 -21.20 18.41
C VAL A 329 -13.13 -22.40 17.51
N GLY A 330 -12.19 -23.34 17.41
CA GLY A 330 -12.34 -24.57 16.61
C GLY A 330 -11.03 -25.04 15.94
N GLY A 331 -11.03 -26.28 15.45
CA GLY A 331 -9.83 -26.94 14.90
C GLY A 331 -9.10 -26.15 13.80
N PRO A 332 -9.78 -25.68 12.73
CA PRO A 332 -9.14 -24.90 11.67
C PRO A 332 -8.57 -23.54 12.13
N LEU A 333 -9.13 -22.98 13.21
CA LEU A 333 -8.73 -21.69 13.78
C LEU A 333 -7.45 -21.81 14.62
N GLU A 334 -7.24 -22.99 15.23
CA GLU A 334 -6.05 -23.31 16.03
C GLU A 334 -4.89 -23.88 15.20
N SER A 335 -5.17 -24.44 14.01
CA SER A 335 -4.18 -25.10 13.17
C SER A 335 -3.38 -24.17 12.26
N ASN A 336 -3.86 -22.95 12.00
CA ASN A 336 -3.20 -21.97 11.13
C ASN A 336 -2.70 -20.75 11.94
N PRO A 337 -1.37 -20.55 12.10
CA PRO A 337 -0.85 -19.46 12.92
C PRO A 337 -1.26 -18.06 12.44
N SER A 338 -1.40 -17.85 11.12
CA SER A 338 -1.90 -16.59 10.55
C SER A 338 -3.28 -16.23 11.06
N VAL A 339 -4.18 -17.22 11.18
CA VAL A 339 -5.56 -17.00 11.65
C VAL A 339 -5.56 -16.53 13.11
N ALA A 340 -4.71 -17.12 13.95
CA ALA A 340 -4.59 -16.75 15.35
C ALA A 340 -4.09 -15.30 15.52
N VAL A 341 -3.11 -14.88 14.72
CA VAL A 341 -2.63 -13.48 14.68
C VAL A 341 -3.74 -12.54 14.23
N ASN A 342 -4.46 -12.89 13.15
CA ASN A 342 -5.53 -12.07 12.59
C ASN A 342 -6.70 -11.88 13.55
N LEU A 343 -7.16 -12.93 14.24
CA LEU A 343 -8.22 -12.83 15.24
C LEU A 343 -7.83 -11.91 16.41
N ARG A 344 -6.59 -12.01 16.90
CA ARG A 344 -6.06 -11.11 17.95
C ARG A 344 -5.96 -9.67 17.47
N LEU A 345 -5.50 -9.45 16.24
CA LEU A 345 -5.41 -8.12 15.63
C LEU A 345 -6.80 -7.49 15.43
N LEU A 346 -7.80 -8.29 15.03
CA LEU A 346 -9.18 -7.84 14.86
C LEU A 346 -9.81 -7.49 16.21
N GLY A 347 -9.57 -8.30 17.25
CA GLY A 347 -10.00 -8.01 18.62
C GLY A 347 -11.51 -8.20 18.87
N ALA A 348 -12.14 -9.14 18.16
CA ALA A 348 -13.49 -9.60 18.49
C ALA A 348 -13.45 -10.59 19.67
N GLU A 349 -14.32 -10.38 20.64
CA GLU A 349 -14.45 -11.11 21.89
C GLU A 349 -15.44 -12.28 21.78
N SER A 350 -16.34 -12.25 20.79
CA SER A 350 -17.31 -13.30 20.51
C SER A 350 -17.49 -13.57 19.01
N ALA A 351 -18.08 -14.72 18.69
CA ALA A 351 -18.49 -15.03 17.32
C ALA A 351 -19.59 -14.10 16.80
N THR A 352 -20.46 -13.59 17.67
CA THR A 352 -21.50 -12.63 17.31
C THR A 352 -20.89 -11.27 16.97
N GLU A 353 -19.90 -10.79 17.74
CA GLU A 353 -19.17 -9.57 17.42
C GLU A 353 -18.38 -9.71 16.11
N LEU A 354 -17.76 -10.88 15.86
CA LEU A 354 -17.12 -11.14 14.57
C LEU A 354 -18.12 -11.12 13.41
N ALA A 355 -19.30 -11.69 13.58
CA ALA A 355 -20.38 -11.67 12.58
C ALA A 355 -20.82 -10.24 12.26
N GLU A 356 -20.96 -9.39 13.28
CA GLU A 356 -21.27 -7.97 13.14
C GLU A 356 -20.18 -7.21 12.36
N VAL A 357 -18.90 -7.47 12.66
CA VAL A 357 -17.77 -6.90 11.93
C VAL A 357 -17.80 -7.31 10.46
N MET A 358 -18.10 -8.58 10.16
CA MET A 358 -18.25 -9.06 8.78
C MET A 358 -19.42 -8.40 8.05
N ALA A 359 -20.58 -8.23 8.71
CA ALA A 359 -21.72 -7.52 8.13
C ALA A 359 -21.37 -6.06 7.80
N ALA A 360 -20.67 -5.35 8.69
CA ALA A 360 -20.19 -4.00 8.43
C ALA A 360 -19.20 -3.95 7.26
N ALA A 361 -18.27 -4.91 7.17
CA ALA A 361 -17.34 -5.04 6.05
C ALA A 361 -18.07 -5.27 4.71
N GLY A 362 -19.08 -6.15 4.70
CA GLY A 362 -19.92 -6.40 3.53
C GLY A 362 -20.69 -5.16 3.08
N LEU A 363 -21.31 -4.44 4.01
CA LEU A 363 -22.03 -3.18 3.71
C LEU A 363 -21.08 -2.08 3.20
N ALA A 364 -19.89 -1.95 3.78
CA ALA A 364 -18.85 -1.02 3.32
C ALA A 364 -18.38 -1.32 1.89
N GLN A 365 -18.21 -2.60 1.56
CA GLN A 365 -17.81 -3.02 0.24
C GLN A 365 -18.91 -2.78 -0.80
N ASN A 366 -20.17 -3.04 -0.43
CA ASN A 366 -21.33 -2.73 -1.27
C ASN A 366 -21.45 -1.23 -1.56
N PHE A 367 -21.34 -0.39 -0.52
CA PHE A 367 -21.33 1.06 -0.68
C PHE A 367 -20.27 1.52 -1.68
N SER A 368 -19.03 1.04 -1.53
CA SER A 368 -17.93 1.37 -2.45
C SER A 368 -18.23 1.02 -3.90
N ALA A 369 -18.78 -0.19 -4.13
CA ALA A 369 -19.12 -0.66 -5.47
C ALA A 369 -20.24 0.17 -6.10
N LEU A 370 -21.30 0.48 -5.35
CA LEU A 370 -22.40 1.30 -5.83
C LEU A 370 -21.96 2.74 -6.10
N ARG A 371 -21.16 3.32 -5.21
CA ARG A 371 -20.63 4.67 -5.38
C ARG A 371 -19.78 4.79 -6.65
N ALA A 372 -18.89 3.82 -6.90
CA ALA A 372 -18.10 3.79 -8.12
C ALA A 372 -18.98 3.67 -9.38
N LEU A 373 -20.07 2.90 -9.34
CA LEU A 373 -21.00 2.81 -10.47
C LEU A 373 -21.83 4.09 -10.68
N ALA A 374 -22.09 4.85 -9.61
CA ALA A 374 -22.88 6.07 -9.64
C ALA A 374 -22.10 7.32 -10.07
N THR A 375 -20.77 7.36 -9.88
CA THR A 375 -19.95 8.55 -10.18
C THR A 375 -19.05 8.38 -11.40
N GLU A 376 -17.99 7.61 -11.29
CA GLU A 376 -17.00 7.38 -12.35
C GLU A 376 -16.85 5.87 -12.48
N GLY A 377 -17.28 5.30 -13.61
CA GLY A 377 -17.26 3.86 -13.83
C GLY A 377 -15.96 3.20 -13.36
N ILE A 378 -16.07 2.00 -12.79
CA ILE A 378 -15.06 1.24 -12.01
C ILE A 378 -13.63 1.21 -12.57
N GLN A 379 -13.41 1.53 -13.85
CA GLN A 379 -12.17 1.25 -14.57
C GLN A 379 -10.96 2.09 -14.15
N THR A 380 -11.09 3.38 -13.82
CA THR A 380 -9.92 4.28 -13.68
C THR A 380 -9.00 3.90 -12.51
N GLY A 381 -9.55 3.51 -11.35
CA GLY A 381 -8.77 3.06 -10.19
C GLY A 381 -8.36 1.58 -10.23
N HIS A 382 -9.15 0.73 -10.92
CA HIS A 382 -8.91 -0.71 -11.03
C HIS A 382 -7.75 -1.02 -11.99
N MET A 383 -7.53 -0.17 -13.00
CA MET A 383 -6.52 -0.36 -14.04
C MET A 383 -5.08 -0.38 -13.50
N THR A 384 -4.72 0.49 -12.56
CA THR A 384 -3.35 0.54 -12.00
C THR A 384 -2.99 -0.75 -11.26
N LEU A 385 -3.91 -1.25 -10.45
CA LEU A 385 -3.73 -2.48 -9.67
C LEU A 385 -3.82 -3.75 -10.54
N HIS A 386 -4.73 -3.77 -11.52
CA HIS A 386 -4.79 -4.83 -12.52
C HIS A 386 -3.49 -4.90 -13.33
N ALA A 387 -2.95 -3.75 -13.74
CA ALA A 387 -1.67 -3.69 -14.45
C ALA A 387 -0.52 -4.25 -13.62
N ARG A 388 -0.45 -3.97 -12.31
CA ARG A 388 0.55 -4.59 -11.42
C ARG A 388 0.47 -6.12 -11.43
N THR A 389 -0.74 -6.66 -11.41
CA THR A 389 -0.96 -8.11 -11.45
C THR A 389 -0.50 -8.70 -12.79
N VAL A 390 -0.79 -8.00 -13.89
CA VAL A 390 -0.38 -8.39 -15.24
C VAL A 390 1.14 -8.37 -15.41
N VAL A 391 1.82 -7.36 -14.87
CA VAL A 391 3.30 -7.27 -14.86
C VAL A 391 3.90 -8.42 -14.06
N LYS A 392 3.31 -8.75 -12.90
CA LYS A 392 3.76 -9.89 -12.10
C LYS A 392 3.58 -11.21 -12.85
N ALA A 393 2.43 -11.42 -13.50
CA ALA A 393 2.15 -12.61 -14.31
C ALA A 393 3.03 -12.73 -15.56
N ALA A 394 3.60 -11.62 -16.03
CA ALA A 394 4.60 -11.61 -17.09
C ALA A 394 5.98 -12.12 -16.62
N GLY A 395 6.18 -12.40 -15.33
CA GLY A 395 7.45 -12.87 -14.79
C GLY A 395 8.50 -11.77 -14.66
N THR A 396 8.07 -10.50 -14.61
CA THR A 396 8.96 -9.35 -14.57
C THR A 396 9.81 -9.34 -13.29
N PRO A 397 11.17 -9.33 -13.40
CA PRO A 397 12.07 -9.21 -12.25
C PRO A 397 11.84 -7.91 -11.47
N ALA A 398 12.11 -7.91 -10.16
CA ALA A 398 11.78 -6.79 -9.27
C ALA A 398 12.39 -5.44 -9.69
N ASN A 399 13.59 -5.45 -10.27
CA ASN A 399 14.29 -4.26 -10.79
C ASN A 399 13.63 -3.65 -12.05
N LEU A 400 12.86 -4.44 -12.80
CA LEU A 400 12.16 -3.99 -14.01
C LEU A 400 10.65 -3.82 -13.80
N PHE A 401 10.13 -4.22 -12.64
CA PHE A 401 8.69 -4.25 -12.36
C PHE A 401 8.00 -2.91 -12.60
N GLU A 402 8.52 -1.83 -12.01
CA GLU A 402 7.91 -0.50 -12.15
C GLU A 402 8.06 0.06 -13.57
N LYS A 403 9.15 -0.26 -14.28
CA LYS A 403 9.36 0.16 -15.68
C LYS A 403 8.37 -0.53 -16.63
N VAL A 404 8.16 -1.84 -16.47
CA VAL A 404 7.19 -2.60 -17.25
C VAL A 404 5.77 -2.14 -16.92
N LEU A 405 5.46 -1.90 -15.64
CA LEU A 405 4.16 -1.39 -15.20
C LEU A 405 3.82 -0.04 -15.83
N GLU A 406 4.77 0.90 -15.81
CA GLU A 406 4.58 2.23 -16.38
C GLU A 406 4.32 2.17 -17.88
N ARG A 407 5.16 1.42 -18.62
CA ARG A 407 4.96 1.22 -20.07
C ARG A 407 3.66 0.50 -20.39
N LEU A 408 3.26 -0.47 -19.56
CA LEU A 408 2.00 -1.20 -19.74
C LEU A 408 0.79 -0.29 -19.54
N LEU A 409 0.80 0.53 -18.49
CA LEU A 409 -0.25 1.52 -18.22
C LEU A 409 -0.34 2.57 -19.32
N ARG A 410 0.81 3.08 -19.80
CA ARG A 410 0.85 4.03 -20.92
C ARG A 410 0.37 3.42 -22.23
N SER A 411 0.61 2.14 -22.45
CA SER A 411 0.15 1.47 -23.67
C SER A 411 -1.38 1.34 -23.75
N GLY A 412 -2.09 1.48 -22.63
CA GLY A 412 -3.53 1.18 -22.53
C GLY A 412 -3.87 -0.31 -22.67
N GLU A 413 -2.93 -1.13 -23.15
CA GLU A 413 -3.09 -2.57 -23.38
C GLU A 413 -2.58 -3.38 -22.19
N ILE A 414 -3.40 -3.45 -21.14
CA ILE A 414 -3.08 -4.20 -19.91
C ILE A 414 -3.26 -5.71 -20.15
N LYS A 415 -2.32 -6.32 -20.87
CA LYS A 415 -2.28 -7.77 -21.19
C LYS A 415 -0.93 -8.38 -20.87
N VAL A 416 -0.91 -9.64 -20.44
CA VAL A 416 0.32 -10.35 -20.02
C VAL A 416 1.33 -10.44 -21.16
N TRP A 417 0.86 -10.71 -22.39
CA TRP A 417 1.74 -10.74 -23.57
C TRP A 417 2.39 -9.38 -23.84
N ARG A 418 1.66 -8.27 -23.64
CA ARG A 418 2.20 -6.92 -23.83
C ARG A 418 3.22 -6.59 -22.75
N ALA A 419 2.97 -6.98 -21.51
CA ALA A 419 3.92 -6.86 -20.42
C ALA A 419 5.19 -7.71 -20.65
N ARG A 420 5.07 -8.91 -21.24
CA ARG A 420 6.22 -9.72 -21.67
C ARG A 420 7.01 -9.09 -22.80
N GLN A 421 6.32 -8.55 -23.81
CA GLN A 421 6.98 -7.83 -24.91
C GLN A 421 7.75 -6.62 -24.39
N ILE A 422 7.15 -5.83 -23.50
CA ILE A 422 7.81 -4.69 -22.85
C ILE A 422 9.01 -5.16 -22.02
N LEU A 423 8.91 -6.31 -21.36
CA LEU A 423 10.01 -6.92 -20.61
C LEU A 423 11.17 -7.34 -21.55
N GLU A 424 10.87 -7.99 -22.67
CA GLU A 424 11.85 -8.37 -23.70
C GLU A 424 12.54 -7.14 -24.29
N GLU A 425 11.78 -6.10 -24.64
CA GLU A 425 12.32 -4.80 -25.11
C GLU A 425 13.28 -4.17 -24.09
N LEU A 426 12.98 -4.30 -22.79
CA LEU A 426 13.82 -3.81 -21.70
C LEU A 426 15.02 -4.72 -21.39
N GLN A 427 14.99 -5.99 -21.78
CA GLN A 427 16.09 -6.94 -21.61
C GLN A 427 17.07 -6.94 -22.81
N ASP A 428 16.59 -6.72 -24.03
CA ASP A 428 17.40 -6.70 -25.26
C ASP A 428 18.10 -5.35 -25.51
N SER A 429 17.86 -4.35 -24.66
CA SER A 429 18.54 -3.05 -24.77
C SER A 429 19.94 -3.11 -24.18
N LYS A 430 20.97 -3.15 -25.04
CA LYS A 430 22.36 -2.88 -24.66
C LYS A 430 22.46 -1.50 -23.97
N PRO A 431 23.37 -1.32 -22.99
CA PRO A 431 23.63 -0.01 -22.38
C PRO A 431 24.23 0.91 -23.45
N GLY A 432 23.37 1.67 -24.13
CA GLY A 432 23.76 2.53 -25.25
C GLY A 432 22.65 2.80 -26.28
N GLU A 433 21.60 1.98 -26.36
CA GLU A 433 20.46 2.25 -27.24
C GLU A 433 19.21 2.58 -26.40
N SER A 434 19.24 3.78 -25.84
CA SER A 434 18.08 4.42 -25.22
C SER A 434 17.03 4.76 -26.28
N SER A 435 15.93 3.99 -26.25
CA SER A 435 14.56 4.50 -26.36
C SER A 435 14.06 5.00 -27.73
N LYS A 436 13.26 4.15 -28.41
CA LYS A 436 12.23 4.56 -29.38
C LYS A 436 11.00 5.23 -28.71
N LEU A 437 11.22 6.11 -27.73
CA LEU A 437 10.20 6.99 -27.14
C LEU A 437 10.78 8.41 -27.07
N LEU A 438 10.82 9.09 -28.22
CA LEU A 438 10.92 10.54 -28.36
C LEU A 438 10.07 10.94 -29.58
N GLU A 439 8.74 10.89 -29.46
CA GLU A 439 7.87 11.58 -30.43
C GLU A 439 7.75 13.10 -30.16
N LYS A 440 8.54 13.63 -29.22
CA LYS A 440 8.88 15.07 -29.16
C LYS A 440 10.40 15.17 -29.08
N SER A 441 11.00 16.03 -29.91
CA SER A 441 12.46 16.09 -30.03
C SER A 441 13.10 16.55 -28.71
N ASP A 442 14.29 16.03 -28.36
CA ASP A 442 15.09 16.49 -27.21
C ASP A 442 15.31 18.03 -27.19
N ALA A 443 15.15 18.70 -28.34
CA ALA A 443 15.21 20.15 -28.44
C ALA A 443 14.12 20.87 -27.63
N GLU A 444 12.98 20.23 -27.33
CA GLU A 444 11.84 20.86 -26.64
C GLU A 444 11.87 20.71 -25.11
N LEU A 445 12.75 19.87 -24.55
CA LEU A 445 12.79 19.59 -23.11
C LEU A 445 13.76 20.51 -22.36
N GLY A 446 13.34 21.08 -21.23
CA GLY A 446 14.26 21.70 -20.28
C GLY A 446 14.99 20.63 -19.48
N VAL A 447 16.32 20.76 -19.30
CA VAL A 447 17.15 19.73 -18.65
C VAL A 447 17.92 20.34 -17.49
N GLY A 448 17.88 19.70 -16.32
CA GLY A 448 18.75 20.00 -15.18
C GLY A 448 19.52 18.76 -14.74
N TYR A 449 20.82 18.92 -14.44
CA TYR A 449 21.71 17.80 -14.13
C TYR A 449 21.71 17.48 -12.63
N GLY A 450 21.70 16.18 -12.29
CA GLY A 450 22.03 15.75 -10.94
C GLY A 450 23.53 15.96 -10.64
N LYS A 451 23.90 15.84 -9.37
CA LYS A 451 25.30 16.02 -8.94
C LYS A 451 25.75 15.00 -7.92
N VAL A 452 27.07 14.88 -7.82
CA VAL A 452 27.80 14.42 -6.63
C VAL A 452 28.79 15.50 -6.21
N ILE A 453 29.05 15.59 -4.91
CA ILE A 453 30.18 16.36 -4.37
C ILE A 453 31.26 15.33 -4.03
N LEU A 454 32.45 15.50 -4.62
CA LEU A 454 33.59 14.64 -4.34
C LEU A 454 34.21 15.03 -3.01
N LEU A 455 34.50 16.32 -2.80
CA LEU A 455 35.01 16.88 -1.55
C LEU A 455 34.43 18.28 -1.29
N GLY A 456 34.40 18.69 -0.02
CA GLY A 456 33.97 20.04 0.39
C GLY A 456 32.51 20.17 0.84
N GLU A 457 31.82 19.05 1.10
CA GLU A 457 30.48 19.13 1.72
C GLU A 457 30.51 19.82 3.07
N HIS A 458 29.44 20.55 3.37
CA HIS A 458 29.28 21.40 4.55
C HIS A 458 30.24 22.58 4.63
N SER A 459 31.56 22.42 4.40
CA SER A 459 32.54 23.51 4.45
C SER A 459 32.26 24.59 3.40
N VAL A 460 31.73 24.22 2.22
CA VAL A 460 31.31 25.16 1.16
C VAL A 460 30.26 26.17 1.60
N VAL A 461 29.38 25.80 2.54
CA VAL A 461 28.38 26.72 3.12
C VAL A 461 29.06 27.84 3.89
N TYR A 462 30.24 27.57 4.44
CA TYR A 462 31.07 28.47 5.23
C TYR A 462 32.20 29.12 4.39
N GLY A 463 32.08 29.17 3.06
CA GLY A 463 33.00 29.91 2.20
C GLY A 463 34.29 29.18 1.82
N ARG A 464 34.34 27.86 2.02
CA ARG A 464 35.45 27.00 1.58
C ARG A 464 35.18 26.42 0.19
N HIS A 465 36.19 25.83 -0.43
CA HIS A 465 36.10 25.20 -1.74
C HIS A 465 35.37 23.85 -1.66
N ALA A 466 34.76 23.44 -2.77
CA ALA A 466 34.24 22.11 -2.99
C ALA A 466 34.42 21.69 -4.45
N ILE A 467 34.63 20.40 -4.67
CA ILE A 467 34.66 19.79 -6.01
C ILE A 467 33.33 19.07 -6.22
N ALA A 468 32.61 19.45 -7.27
CA ALA A 468 31.37 18.79 -7.65
C ALA A 468 31.40 18.35 -9.11
N CYS A 469 30.69 17.26 -9.37
CA CYS A 469 30.64 16.63 -10.68
C CYS A 469 29.20 16.24 -11.05
N PRO A 470 28.84 16.29 -12.34
CA PRO A 470 27.53 15.86 -12.78
C PRO A 470 27.39 14.34 -12.67
N VAL A 471 26.16 13.85 -12.53
CA VAL A 471 25.83 12.43 -12.67
C VAL A 471 24.99 12.22 -13.92
N PRO A 472 24.94 11.01 -14.52
CA PRO A 472 24.13 10.73 -15.71
C PRO A 472 22.61 10.69 -15.43
N LEU A 473 22.16 11.26 -14.31
CA LEU A 473 20.76 11.39 -13.94
C LEU A 473 20.33 12.84 -14.17
N ASN A 474 19.25 13.04 -14.92
CA ASN A 474 18.72 14.36 -15.22
C ASN A 474 17.27 14.53 -14.75
N MET A 475 16.88 15.78 -14.58
CA MET A 475 15.49 16.20 -14.53
C MET A 475 15.14 16.76 -15.89
N ARG A 476 14.09 16.24 -16.51
CA ARG A 476 13.56 16.78 -17.76
C ARG A 476 12.21 17.40 -17.49
N ALA A 477 11.94 18.58 -18.05
CA ALA A 477 10.66 19.25 -17.93
C ALA A 477 10.14 19.69 -19.29
N PHE A 478 8.83 19.66 -19.44
CA PHE A 478 8.08 20.11 -20.61
C PHE A 478 6.96 21.05 -20.14
N VAL A 479 6.63 22.05 -20.97
CA VAL A 479 5.55 22.99 -20.69
C VAL A 479 4.58 23.00 -21.87
N GLU A 480 3.28 22.95 -21.57
CA GLU A 480 2.20 23.15 -22.54
C GLU A 480 1.17 24.15 -22.02
N ASP A 481 0.42 24.76 -22.93
CA ASP A 481 -0.69 25.66 -22.58
C ASP A 481 -1.94 24.86 -22.18
N VAL A 482 -2.66 25.34 -21.16
CA VAL A 482 -3.96 24.81 -20.72
C VAL A 482 -4.95 25.96 -20.48
N ASP A 483 -6.24 25.64 -20.32
CA ASP A 483 -7.31 26.66 -20.26
C ASP A 483 -7.19 27.61 -19.05
N LYS A 484 -6.79 27.11 -17.86
CA LYS A 484 -6.68 27.93 -16.66
C LYS A 484 -5.77 27.36 -15.58
N GLY A 485 -4.92 28.22 -15.02
CA GLY A 485 -4.08 27.91 -13.86
C GLY A 485 -2.77 27.23 -14.23
N VAL A 486 -1.88 27.14 -13.24
CA VAL A 486 -0.59 26.49 -13.43
C VAL A 486 -0.58 25.12 -12.76
N GLU A 487 -0.45 24.07 -13.56
CA GLU A 487 -0.38 22.67 -13.12
C GLU A 487 1.08 22.20 -13.14
N LEU A 488 1.52 21.50 -12.09
CA LEU A 488 2.80 20.80 -12.04
C LEU A 488 2.56 19.30 -11.87
N LEU A 489 2.94 18.53 -12.88
CA LEU A 489 2.83 17.08 -12.92
C LEU A 489 4.22 16.46 -12.84
N ILE A 490 4.41 15.53 -11.92
CA ILE A 490 5.59 14.65 -11.87
C ILE A 490 5.09 13.21 -11.76
N PRO A 491 4.71 12.58 -12.88
CA PRO A 491 4.00 11.29 -12.87
C PRO A 491 4.74 10.19 -12.13
N ARG A 492 6.06 10.09 -12.32
CA ARG A 492 6.92 9.09 -11.65
C ARG A 492 6.95 9.23 -10.14
N TRP A 493 6.64 10.41 -9.60
CA TRP A 493 6.55 10.67 -8.17
C TRP A 493 5.09 10.72 -7.65
N GLY A 494 4.10 10.51 -8.53
CA GLY A 494 2.68 10.62 -8.20
C GLY A 494 2.30 12.02 -7.70
N VAL A 495 2.92 13.05 -8.28
CA VAL A 495 2.72 14.44 -7.90
C VAL A 495 1.85 15.14 -8.95
N GLU A 496 0.78 15.74 -8.48
CA GLU A 496 -0.08 16.65 -9.24
C GLU A 496 -0.41 17.83 -8.32
N TYR A 497 0.17 18.99 -8.64
CA TYR A 497 0.00 20.21 -7.85
C TYR A 497 -0.55 21.34 -8.71
N GLN A 498 -1.36 22.17 -8.07
CA GLN A 498 -1.81 23.43 -8.65
C GLN A 498 -1.04 24.58 -8.00
N LEU A 499 -0.20 25.24 -8.80
CA LEU A 499 0.71 26.29 -8.36
C LEU A 499 0.05 27.68 -8.27
N SER A 500 -1.18 27.83 -8.76
CA SER A 500 -2.00 29.06 -8.66
C SER A 500 -2.60 29.31 -7.26
N LYS A 501 -1.84 29.00 -6.21
CA LYS A 501 -2.15 29.31 -4.80
C LYS A 501 -1.21 30.41 -4.28
N PRO A 502 -1.63 31.20 -3.27
CA PRO A 502 -0.75 32.18 -2.62
C PRO A 502 0.54 31.54 -2.09
N PRO A 503 1.70 32.25 -2.11
CA PRO A 503 2.99 31.71 -1.67
C PRO A 503 2.96 31.07 -0.28
N GLU A 504 2.17 31.61 0.65
CA GLU A 504 2.03 31.12 2.03
C GLU A 504 1.35 29.74 2.15
N GLN A 505 0.62 29.31 1.12
CA GLN A 505 -0.10 28.03 1.08
C GLN A 505 0.66 26.93 0.33
N ARG A 506 1.73 27.30 -0.39
CA ARG A 506 2.57 26.37 -1.14
C ARG A 506 3.45 25.58 -0.17
N ARG A 507 3.67 24.29 -0.44
CA ARG A 507 4.54 23.41 0.35
C ARG A 507 5.54 22.67 -0.53
N SER A 508 6.75 22.46 -0.01
CA SER A 508 7.78 21.61 -0.64
C SER A 508 8.12 22.10 -2.06
N PHE A 509 7.99 21.26 -3.11
CA PHE A 509 8.32 21.63 -4.49
C PHE A 509 7.41 22.72 -5.08
N GLU A 510 6.21 22.95 -4.51
CA GLU A 510 5.34 24.06 -4.91
C GLU A 510 6.01 25.42 -4.65
N ASN A 511 6.86 25.53 -3.61
CA ASN A 511 7.59 26.76 -3.29
C ASN A 511 8.65 27.07 -4.35
N ALA A 512 9.43 26.04 -4.73
CA ALA A 512 10.50 26.19 -5.70
C ALA A 512 9.95 26.55 -7.09
N ALA A 513 8.98 25.78 -7.60
CA ALA A 513 8.36 26.03 -8.89
C ALA A 513 7.52 27.33 -8.90
N GLY A 514 6.79 27.60 -7.82
CA GLY A 514 6.03 28.83 -7.66
C GLY A 514 6.91 30.09 -7.64
N ALA A 515 8.06 30.05 -6.95
CA ALA A 515 9.01 31.17 -6.93
C ALA A 515 9.59 31.47 -8.32
N ILE A 516 9.84 30.43 -9.14
CA ILE A 516 10.28 30.60 -10.53
C ILE A 516 9.18 31.28 -11.36
N LEU A 517 7.93 30.84 -11.23
CA LEU A 517 6.80 31.43 -11.95
C LEU A 517 6.55 32.89 -11.55
N ASP A 518 6.62 33.20 -10.26
CA ASP A 518 6.41 34.55 -9.74
C ASP A 518 7.51 35.50 -10.26
N GLU A 519 8.77 35.06 -10.26
CA GLU A 519 9.92 35.84 -10.75
C GLU A 519 9.86 36.09 -12.27
N LEU A 520 9.36 35.11 -13.03
CA LEU A 520 9.17 35.22 -14.47
C LEU A 520 7.85 35.92 -14.86
N GLY A 521 6.98 36.24 -13.90
CA GLY A 521 5.67 36.85 -14.15
C GLY A 521 4.68 35.93 -14.87
N LEU A 522 4.78 34.61 -14.65
CA LEU A 522 4.00 33.57 -15.34
C LEU A 522 2.91 32.92 -14.48
N SER A 523 2.71 33.38 -13.23
CA SER A 523 1.82 32.75 -12.26
C SER A 523 0.33 32.77 -12.62
N ASP A 524 -0.09 33.70 -13.48
CA ASP A 524 -1.48 33.84 -13.94
C ASP A 524 -1.76 33.16 -15.29
N ARG A 525 -0.77 32.46 -15.86
CA ARG A 525 -0.92 31.76 -17.14
C ARG A 525 -1.63 30.41 -16.95
N GLY A 526 -2.34 29.99 -17.98
CA GLY A 526 -2.84 28.61 -18.11
C GLY A 526 -1.74 27.74 -18.70
N ILE A 527 -0.93 27.11 -17.85
CA ILE A 527 0.15 26.21 -18.31
C ILE A 527 0.25 24.96 -17.46
N ARG A 528 0.66 23.86 -18.08
CA ARG A 528 1.00 22.62 -17.41
C ARG A 528 2.48 22.35 -17.60
N ILE A 529 3.16 22.11 -16.48
CA ILE A 529 4.57 21.76 -16.39
C ILE A 529 4.64 20.27 -16.06
N GLU A 530 5.08 19.45 -17.01
CA GLU A 530 5.29 18.02 -16.80
C GLU A 530 6.78 17.74 -16.60
N VAL A 531 7.13 17.01 -15.54
CA VAL A 531 8.51 16.69 -15.20
C VAL A 531 8.74 15.18 -15.21
N PHE A 532 9.81 14.78 -15.87
CA PHE A 532 10.31 13.41 -15.99
C PHE A 532 11.63 13.29 -15.19
N PRO A 533 11.56 12.82 -13.93
CA PRO A 533 12.74 12.75 -13.08
C PRO A 533 13.49 11.42 -13.31
N ASP A 534 14.76 11.48 -13.69
CA ASP A 534 15.67 10.32 -13.61
C ASP A 534 16.45 10.30 -12.28
N VAL A 535 16.55 11.45 -11.61
CA VAL A 535 17.19 11.56 -10.29
C VAL A 535 16.26 11.02 -9.19
N PRO A 536 16.69 10.04 -8.36
CA PRO A 536 15.92 9.55 -7.22
C PRO A 536 15.62 10.63 -6.17
N ARG A 537 14.40 10.60 -5.62
CA ARG A 537 13.92 11.61 -4.67
C ARG A 537 14.63 11.51 -3.31
N GLY A 538 15.17 12.63 -2.83
CA GLY A 538 15.66 12.76 -1.45
C GLY A 538 16.99 12.06 -1.14
N MET A 539 17.80 11.77 -2.16
CA MET A 539 19.05 11.00 -2.02
C MET A 539 20.34 11.86 -1.96
N GLY A 540 20.23 13.20 -1.90
CA GLY A 540 21.40 14.09 -1.84
C GLY A 540 22.09 14.38 -3.18
N LEU A 541 21.52 13.88 -4.29
CA LEU A 541 22.05 14.01 -5.65
C LEU A 541 21.63 15.30 -6.40
N GLY A 542 21.22 16.34 -5.68
CA GLY A 542 20.86 17.64 -6.28
C GLY A 542 19.48 17.70 -6.96
N GLY A 543 18.56 16.79 -6.63
CA GLY A 543 17.25 16.71 -7.31
C GLY A 543 16.37 17.96 -7.23
N SER A 544 16.49 18.79 -6.19
CA SER A 544 15.73 20.06 -6.05
C SER A 544 16.24 21.12 -7.03
N ALA A 545 17.54 21.37 -7.01
CA ALA A 545 18.19 22.29 -7.94
C ALA A 545 18.04 21.84 -9.40
N ALA A 546 18.19 20.54 -9.69
CA ALA A 546 17.97 19.98 -11.03
C ALA A 546 16.52 20.19 -11.51
N LEU A 547 15.53 20.04 -10.63
CA LEU A 547 14.13 20.32 -10.94
C LEU A 547 13.92 21.80 -11.27
N ALA A 548 14.47 22.71 -10.45
CA ALA A 548 14.39 24.14 -10.68
C ALA A 548 14.97 24.54 -12.05
N VAL A 549 16.18 24.08 -12.37
CA VAL A 549 16.83 24.33 -13.67
C VAL A 549 16.02 23.77 -14.84
N ALA A 550 15.51 22.54 -14.71
CA ALA A 550 14.69 21.92 -15.75
C ALA A 550 13.42 22.75 -16.04
N ILE A 551 12.73 23.20 -14.99
CA ILE A 551 11.53 24.04 -15.10
C ILE A 551 11.87 25.39 -15.74
N VAL A 552 12.93 26.08 -15.29
CA VAL A 552 13.35 27.37 -15.87
C VAL A 552 13.64 27.23 -17.35
N ARG A 553 14.41 26.19 -17.75
CA ARG A 553 14.74 25.95 -19.17
C ARG A 553 13.51 25.56 -19.99
N ALA A 554 12.56 24.83 -19.43
CA ALA A 554 11.33 24.47 -20.13
C ALA A 554 10.42 25.70 -20.34
N LEU A 555 10.33 26.58 -19.33
CA LEU A 555 9.62 27.86 -19.44
C LEU A 555 10.30 28.81 -20.44
N ASP A 556 11.63 28.90 -20.41
CA ASP A 556 12.41 29.68 -21.39
C ASP A 556 12.14 29.21 -22.82
N LYS A 557 12.15 27.90 -23.07
CA LYS A 557 11.85 27.32 -24.38
C LYS A 557 10.43 27.59 -24.83
N HIS A 558 9.44 27.39 -23.95
CA HIS A 558 8.01 27.57 -24.27
C HIS A 558 7.66 29.03 -24.54
N PHE A 559 8.11 29.94 -23.68
CA PHE A 559 7.82 31.38 -23.78
C PHE A 559 8.86 32.18 -24.58
N LYS A 560 9.94 31.54 -25.03
CA LYS A 560 11.06 32.14 -25.79
C LYS A 560 11.66 33.35 -25.06
N LEU A 561 11.96 33.18 -23.77
CA LEU A 561 12.44 34.26 -22.89
C LEU A 561 13.89 34.67 -23.20
N LYS A 562 14.66 33.79 -23.87
CA LYS A 562 16.07 33.96 -24.25
C LYS A 562 17.01 34.08 -23.05
N LEU A 563 16.77 33.27 -22.02
CA LEU A 563 17.61 33.22 -20.83
C LEU A 563 18.97 32.59 -21.15
N ASP A 564 20.06 33.20 -20.68
CA ASP A 564 21.37 32.54 -20.68
C ASP A 564 21.57 31.64 -19.44
N ASP A 565 22.65 30.84 -19.42
CA ASP A 565 22.90 29.91 -18.31
C ASP A 565 23.14 30.63 -16.97
N ASP A 566 23.66 31.86 -16.98
CA ASP A 566 23.86 32.64 -15.75
C ASP A 566 22.51 33.11 -15.18
N GLU A 567 21.58 33.51 -16.04
CA GLU A 567 20.20 33.83 -15.65
C GLU A 567 19.44 32.60 -15.16
N VAL A 568 19.58 31.46 -15.84
CA VAL A 568 19.00 30.17 -15.39
C VAL A 568 19.53 29.80 -14.02
N ASN A 569 20.84 29.91 -13.80
CA ASN A 569 21.49 29.65 -12.53
C ASN A 569 20.99 30.60 -11.43
N ARG A 570 20.85 31.90 -11.72
CA ARG A 570 20.32 32.90 -10.78
C ARG A 570 18.88 32.58 -10.34
N LEU A 571 18.01 32.20 -11.29
CA LEU A 571 16.62 31.83 -11.01
C LEU A 571 16.52 30.56 -10.16
N ALA A 572 17.32 29.54 -10.50
CA ALA A 572 17.41 28.30 -9.72
C ALA A 572 17.97 28.55 -8.31
N PHE A 573 18.98 29.43 -8.16
CA PHE A 573 19.52 29.82 -6.86
C PHE A 573 18.47 30.49 -5.97
N LYS A 574 17.70 31.44 -6.53
CA LYS A 574 16.61 32.11 -5.80
C LYS A 574 15.53 31.13 -5.37
N SER A 575 15.19 30.17 -6.23
CA SER A 575 14.27 29.08 -5.91
C SER A 575 14.76 28.23 -4.72
N GLU A 576 16.06 27.91 -4.69
CA GLU A 576 16.70 27.18 -3.58
C GLU A 576 16.79 28.02 -2.29
N GLU A 577 16.96 29.35 -2.38
CA GLU A 577 16.89 30.25 -1.22
C GLU A 577 15.50 30.21 -0.56
N VAL A 578 14.44 30.21 -1.38
CA VAL A 578 13.06 30.09 -0.89
C VAL A 578 12.79 28.70 -0.29
N ALA A 579 13.34 27.64 -0.88
CA ALA A 579 13.12 26.27 -0.43
C ALA A 579 13.94 25.88 0.81
N HIS A 580 15.19 26.34 0.92
CA HIS A 580 16.18 25.86 1.88
C HIS A 580 16.82 26.97 2.74
N GLY A 581 16.48 28.24 2.51
CA GLY A 581 16.87 29.39 3.33
C GLY A 581 18.29 29.90 3.09
N GLN A 582 19.31 29.06 3.28
CA GLN A 582 20.72 29.43 3.09
C GLN A 582 21.47 28.38 2.24
N PRO A 583 21.19 28.27 0.94
CA PRO A 583 21.93 27.40 0.03
C PRO A 583 23.41 27.80 -0.07
N SER A 584 24.27 26.83 -0.40
CA SER A 584 25.67 27.09 -0.72
C SER A 584 25.84 27.73 -2.10
N GLY A 585 24.95 27.40 -3.04
CA GLY A 585 25.00 27.82 -4.45
C GLY A 585 25.64 26.80 -5.39
N ILE A 586 26.23 25.72 -4.87
CA ILE A 586 26.89 24.70 -5.69
C ILE A 586 25.88 23.82 -6.44
N ASP A 587 24.74 23.49 -5.82
CA ASP A 587 23.77 22.54 -6.38
C ASP A 587 23.10 23.09 -7.65
N ASN A 588 22.65 24.34 -7.64
CA ASN A 588 22.11 25.05 -8.82
C ASN A 588 23.19 25.28 -9.88
N THR A 589 24.41 25.65 -9.48
CA THR A 589 25.52 25.84 -10.42
C THR A 589 25.83 24.53 -11.17
N MET A 590 25.93 23.41 -10.45
CA MET A 590 26.11 22.09 -11.07
C MET A 590 24.95 21.69 -11.96
N ALA A 591 23.72 21.90 -11.49
CA ALA A 591 22.51 21.56 -12.23
C ALA A 591 22.38 22.33 -13.55
N THR A 592 22.88 23.56 -13.60
CA THR A 592 22.89 24.40 -14.81
C THR A 592 24.00 23.99 -15.77
N PHE A 593 25.26 24.01 -15.34
CA PHE A 593 26.39 23.89 -16.26
C PHE A 593 26.73 22.44 -16.64
N GLY A 594 26.41 21.46 -15.79
CA GLY A 594 26.59 20.04 -16.11
C GLY A 594 28.05 19.63 -16.38
N LYS A 595 29.03 20.34 -15.83
CA LYS A 595 30.48 20.05 -16.00
C LYS A 595 31.18 19.96 -14.63
N PRO A 596 32.22 19.13 -14.49
CA PRO A 596 33.03 19.11 -13.27
C PRO A 596 33.59 20.50 -12.97
N LEU A 597 33.52 20.93 -11.71
CA LEU A 597 33.96 22.26 -11.29
C LEU A 597 34.43 22.30 -9.85
N VAL A 598 35.25 23.32 -9.57
CA VAL A 598 35.59 23.80 -8.24
C VAL A 598 34.71 25.00 -7.93
N TYR A 599 34.01 24.94 -6.80
CA TYR A 599 33.09 25.98 -6.35
C TYR A 599 33.54 26.54 -5.01
N ARG A 600 33.50 27.87 -4.85
CA ARG A 600 33.58 28.51 -3.53
C ARG A 600 32.49 29.56 -3.40
N LYS A 601 31.72 29.47 -2.31
CA LYS A 601 30.70 30.48 -1.99
C LYS A 601 31.38 31.84 -1.76
N GLY A 602 30.84 32.88 -2.39
CA GLY A 602 31.33 34.25 -2.34
C GLY A 602 30.35 35.20 -3.02
N ASN A 603 30.71 36.48 -3.11
CA ASN A 603 29.97 37.46 -3.90
C ASN A 603 30.94 38.28 -4.78
N PRO A 604 31.11 37.93 -6.07
CA PRO A 604 30.54 36.77 -6.76
C PRO A 604 31.14 35.42 -6.29
N PRO A 605 30.46 34.28 -6.50
CA PRO A 605 31.03 32.97 -6.21
C PRO A 605 32.20 32.65 -7.16
N LEU A 606 33.14 31.85 -6.69
CA LEU A 606 34.17 31.25 -7.54
C LEU A 606 33.58 30.01 -8.22
N VAL A 607 33.66 29.95 -9.54
CA VAL A 607 33.28 28.79 -10.34
C VAL A 607 34.37 28.55 -11.37
N GLU A 608 35.19 27.52 -11.17
CA GLU A 608 36.26 27.14 -12.09
C GLU A 608 36.01 25.74 -12.63
N LEU A 609 35.98 25.58 -13.96
CA LEU A 609 35.82 24.27 -14.57
C LEU A 609 37.04 23.40 -14.26
N LEU A 610 36.78 22.19 -13.77
CA LEU A 610 37.83 21.24 -13.42
C LEU A 610 38.10 20.33 -14.62
N ASN A 611 39.30 20.45 -15.18
CA ASN A 611 39.76 19.53 -16.21
C ASN A 611 40.11 18.18 -15.59
N ILE A 612 39.54 17.10 -16.12
CA ILE A 612 39.80 15.72 -15.70
C ILE A 612 40.42 15.00 -16.89
N PRO A 613 41.76 14.85 -16.94
CA PRO A 613 42.49 14.39 -18.12
C PRO A 613 42.09 12.97 -18.56
N GLU A 614 41.87 12.08 -17.60
CA GLU A 614 41.45 10.69 -17.85
C GLU A 614 40.10 10.41 -17.17
N PRO A 615 39.18 9.69 -17.83
CA PRO A 615 37.90 9.33 -17.23
C PRO A 615 38.07 8.47 -15.97
N MET A 616 37.50 8.94 -14.86
CA MET A 616 37.45 8.21 -13.60
C MET A 616 36.16 7.42 -13.50
N SER A 617 36.25 6.16 -13.10
CA SER A 617 35.11 5.28 -12.83
C SER A 617 34.57 5.51 -11.43
N MET A 618 33.25 5.71 -11.31
CA MET A 618 32.59 6.09 -10.07
C MET A 618 31.35 5.22 -9.81
N VAL A 619 31.07 4.97 -8.54
CA VAL A 619 29.83 4.29 -8.11
C VAL A 619 29.12 5.13 -7.06
N ILE A 620 27.81 5.31 -7.21
CA ILE A 620 26.93 5.86 -6.18
C ILE A 620 26.17 4.71 -5.52
N GLY A 621 26.23 4.62 -4.19
CA GLY A 621 25.41 3.70 -3.39
C GLY A 621 24.33 4.46 -2.61
N MET A 622 23.09 3.96 -2.60
CA MET A 622 21.94 4.64 -1.99
C MET A 622 21.30 3.81 -0.87
N THR A 623 21.12 4.44 0.29
CA THR A 623 20.59 3.83 1.54
C THR A 623 19.08 3.59 1.54
N ARG A 624 18.34 3.97 0.48
CA ARG A 624 16.86 4.02 0.37
C ARG A 624 16.14 4.86 1.44
N THR A 625 16.86 5.41 2.40
CA THR A 625 16.35 6.27 3.46
C THR A 625 16.53 7.72 3.03
N GLN A 626 15.45 8.51 3.03
CA GLN A 626 15.54 9.93 2.70
C GLN A 626 16.43 10.65 3.71
N GLY A 627 17.49 11.30 3.22
CA GLY A 627 18.35 12.13 4.05
C GLY A 627 17.58 13.37 4.54
N LEU A 628 17.62 13.65 5.84
CA LEU A 628 17.07 14.89 6.39
C LEU A 628 18.09 16.05 6.21
N THR A 629 18.50 16.32 4.97
CA THR A 629 19.53 17.31 4.59
C THR A 629 19.42 18.63 5.36
N ALA A 630 18.22 19.22 5.42
CA ALA A 630 18.00 20.48 6.12
C ALA A 630 18.21 20.38 7.65
N LYS A 631 17.86 19.24 8.25
CA LYS A 631 18.09 18.97 9.67
C LYS A 631 19.58 18.78 9.95
N THR A 632 20.27 18.02 9.10
CA THR A 632 21.71 17.76 9.25
C THR A 632 22.52 19.06 9.13
N VAL A 633 22.26 19.87 8.11
CA VAL A 633 22.87 21.21 7.94
C VAL A 633 22.52 22.11 9.12
N GLY A 634 21.27 22.08 9.59
CA GLY A 634 20.84 22.81 10.79
C GLY A 634 21.62 22.42 12.04
N ASN A 635 21.84 21.12 12.26
CA ASN A 635 22.60 20.60 13.41
C ASN A 635 24.07 21.04 13.36
N VAL A 636 24.71 21.00 12.18
CA VAL A 636 26.09 21.48 12.01
C VAL A 636 26.17 22.97 12.32
N ARG A 637 25.20 23.77 11.85
CA ARG A 637 25.16 25.21 12.13
C ARG A 637 25.01 25.52 13.62
N GLU A 638 24.15 24.79 14.34
CA GLU A 638 24.02 24.97 15.79
C GLU A 638 25.28 24.51 16.53
N ALA A 639 25.88 23.39 16.13
CA ALA A 639 27.13 22.92 16.73
C ALA A 639 28.31 23.88 16.47
N HIS A 640 28.38 24.49 15.28
CA HIS A 640 29.35 25.53 14.96
C HIS A 640 29.19 26.76 15.86
N LYS A 641 27.95 27.22 16.13
CA LYS A 641 27.72 28.33 17.09
C LYS A 641 28.23 28.01 18.50
N HIS A 642 28.13 26.76 18.92
CA HIS A 642 28.59 26.33 20.24
C HIS A 642 30.11 26.14 20.32
N LEU A 643 30.74 25.62 19.27
CA LEU A 643 32.18 25.30 19.23
C LEU A 643 32.85 25.87 17.97
N PRO A 644 32.87 27.20 17.78
CA PRO A 644 33.28 27.81 16.52
C PRO A 644 34.71 27.46 16.12
N LYS A 645 35.67 27.55 17.04
CA LYS A 645 37.09 27.25 16.75
C LYS A 645 37.33 25.80 16.27
N VAL A 646 36.55 24.84 16.78
CA VAL A 646 36.70 23.42 16.42
C VAL A 646 36.15 23.20 15.01
N TYR A 647 34.95 23.69 14.75
CA TYR A 647 34.28 23.52 13.46
C TYR A 647 34.99 24.31 12.35
N GLU A 648 35.47 25.52 12.61
CA GLU A 648 36.27 26.29 11.65
C GLU A 648 37.55 25.53 11.27
N LYS A 649 38.26 24.92 12.24
CA LYS A 649 39.42 24.08 11.93
C LYS A 649 39.02 22.87 11.06
N ILE A 650 37.91 22.20 11.36
CA ILE A 650 37.44 21.09 10.52
C ILE A 650 37.13 21.58 9.11
N PHE A 651 36.49 22.75 8.95
CA PHE A 651 36.21 23.32 7.63
C PHE A 651 37.50 23.68 6.88
N ASP A 652 38.51 24.21 7.55
CA ASP A 652 39.81 24.54 6.95
C ASP A 652 40.59 23.27 6.59
N ASP A 653 40.50 22.21 7.41
CA ASP A 653 41.09 20.91 7.09
C ASP A 653 40.42 20.30 5.85
N ILE A 654 39.08 20.36 5.74
CA ILE A 654 38.34 19.94 4.54
C ILE A 654 38.76 20.77 3.31
N ASP A 655 38.92 22.09 3.46
CA ASP A 655 39.36 22.98 2.37
C ASP A 655 40.75 22.59 1.84
N ALA A 656 41.68 22.28 2.76
CA ALA A 656 43.02 21.82 2.39
C ALA A 656 42.98 20.49 1.63
N LEU A 657 42.06 19.57 1.96
CA LEU A 657 41.87 18.33 1.20
C LEU A 657 41.31 18.61 -0.20
N VAL A 658 40.38 19.56 -0.33
CA VAL A 658 39.80 19.95 -1.63
C VAL A 658 40.88 20.48 -2.56
N LEU A 659 41.74 21.39 -2.08
CA LEU A 659 42.82 21.95 -2.89
C LEU A 659 43.85 20.89 -3.31
N GLN A 660 44.17 19.94 -2.43
CA GLN A 660 45.04 18.81 -2.77
C GLN A 660 44.37 17.87 -3.78
N ALA A 661 43.06 17.64 -3.66
CA ALA A 661 42.30 16.81 -4.58
C ALA A 661 42.23 17.41 -5.98
N VAL A 662 42.17 18.76 -6.12
CA VAL A 662 42.28 19.43 -7.42
C VAL A 662 43.61 19.06 -8.09
N SER A 663 44.73 19.15 -7.38
CA SER A 663 46.04 18.76 -7.92
C SER A 663 46.10 17.26 -8.23
N ALA A 664 45.56 16.39 -7.37
CA ALA A 664 45.53 14.95 -7.60
C ALA A 664 44.73 14.57 -8.86
N ILE A 665 43.59 15.23 -9.10
CA ILE A 665 42.78 15.03 -10.31
C ILE A 665 43.54 15.51 -11.57
N GLN A 666 44.16 16.69 -11.51
CA GLN A 666 44.91 17.25 -12.63
C GLN A 666 46.14 16.43 -13.00
N ASP A 667 46.80 15.81 -12.01
CA ASP A 667 47.97 14.96 -12.20
C ASP A 667 47.62 13.47 -12.43
N ASN A 668 46.33 13.13 -12.52
CA ASN A 668 45.82 11.75 -12.63
C ASN A 668 46.30 10.80 -11.51
N ARG A 669 46.44 11.31 -10.28
CA ARG A 669 46.83 10.55 -9.08
C ARG A 669 45.58 10.04 -8.33
N LEU A 670 44.89 9.07 -8.91
CA LEU A 670 43.59 8.58 -8.39
C LEU A 670 43.69 7.89 -7.02
N ALA A 671 44.80 7.21 -6.72
CA ALA A 671 45.03 6.62 -5.41
C ALA A 671 45.08 7.71 -4.32
N ASP A 672 45.80 8.80 -4.57
CA ASP A 672 45.88 9.95 -3.68
C ASP A 672 44.51 10.62 -3.52
N LEU A 673 43.73 10.74 -4.61
CA LEU A 673 42.35 11.24 -4.54
C LEU A 673 41.46 10.35 -3.66
N GLY A 674 41.58 9.03 -3.79
CA GLY A 674 40.87 8.06 -2.96
C GLY A 674 41.18 8.21 -1.48
N GLU A 675 42.46 8.35 -1.12
CA GLU A 675 42.90 8.60 0.25
C GLU A 675 42.32 9.92 0.80
N LEU A 676 42.35 11.00 -0.01
CA LEU A 676 41.76 12.29 0.37
C LEU A 676 40.24 12.20 0.59
N MET A 677 39.53 11.40 -0.22
CA MET A 677 38.09 11.13 -0.03
C MET A 677 37.83 10.42 1.30
N ASP A 678 38.67 9.45 1.67
CA ASP A 678 38.54 8.70 2.92
C ASP A 678 38.83 9.55 4.15
N ILE A 679 39.87 10.40 4.10
CA ILE A 679 40.16 11.38 5.16
C ILE A 679 38.99 12.36 5.30
N ASN A 680 38.44 12.85 4.19
CA ASN A 680 37.28 13.73 4.21
C ASN A 680 36.06 13.04 4.85
N GLN A 681 35.83 11.75 4.63
CA GLN A 681 34.78 11.00 5.34
C GLN A 681 35.00 11.00 6.87
N GLY A 682 36.24 10.87 7.33
CA GLY A 682 36.58 11.00 8.75
C GLY A 682 36.20 12.36 9.33
N LEU A 683 36.46 13.45 8.59
CA LEU A 683 36.06 14.81 8.98
C LEU A 683 34.54 14.99 8.96
N LEU A 684 33.83 14.41 8.00
CA LEU A 684 32.36 14.42 7.95
C LEU A 684 31.74 13.62 9.11
N ASN A 685 32.37 12.52 9.54
CA ASN A 685 32.03 11.83 10.78
C ASN A 685 32.21 12.73 12.01
N ALA A 686 33.29 13.51 12.07
CA ALA A 686 33.51 14.48 13.15
C ALA A 686 32.43 15.59 13.18
N LEU A 687 31.91 15.99 12.00
CA LEU A 687 30.76 16.89 11.89
C LEU A 687 29.41 16.23 12.29
N ARG A 688 29.39 14.92 12.53
CA ARG A 688 28.21 14.11 12.88
C ARG A 688 27.14 14.10 11.80
N VAL A 689 27.58 14.07 10.53
CA VAL A 689 26.66 14.08 9.38
C VAL A 689 26.51 12.71 8.71
N SER A 690 27.33 11.71 9.07
CA SER A 690 27.17 10.33 8.60
C SER A 690 26.19 9.52 9.47
N THR A 691 25.76 8.37 8.96
CA THR A 691 24.89 7.40 9.66
C THR A 691 25.46 6.00 9.59
N PRO A 692 25.06 5.06 10.47
CA PRO A 692 25.51 3.67 10.41
C PRO A 692 25.30 3.01 9.04
N GLU A 693 24.21 3.37 8.34
CA GLU A 693 23.91 2.86 7.00
C GLU A 693 24.86 3.42 5.93
N LEU A 694 25.21 4.71 6.01
CA LEU A 694 26.22 5.31 5.13
C LEU A 694 27.60 4.72 5.38
N GLU A 695 27.99 4.56 6.65
CA GLU A 695 29.27 3.92 7.00
C GLU A 695 29.32 2.48 6.51
N LYS A 696 28.20 1.76 6.57
CA LYS A 696 28.10 0.39 6.01
C LYS A 696 28.33 0.37 4.50
N LEU A 697 27.67 1.25 3.74
CA LEU A 697 27.90 1.36 2.28
C LEU A 697 29.36 1.69 1.96
N ILE A 698 29.95 2.65 2.68
CA ILE A 698 31.33 3.08 2.50
C ILE A 698 32.30 1.93 2.80
N GLY A 699 32.07 1.18 3.88
CA GLY A 699 32.84 -0.01 4.21
C GLY A 699 32.77 -1.06 3.10
N ILE A 700 31.55 -1.40 2.63
CA ILE A 700 31.35 -2.36 1.55
C ILE A 700 32.08 -1.94 0.27
N ALA A 701 32.00 -0.67 -0.11
CA ALA A 701 32.66 -0.18 -1.32
C ALA A 701 34.19 -0.27 -1.22
N ARG A 702 34.77 0.08 -0.07
CA ARG A 702 36.22 -0.05 0.18
C ARG A 702 36.66 -1.51 0.20
N ASP A 703 35.90 -2.38 0.88
CA ASP A 703 36.18 -3.82 0.94
C ASP A 703 36.10 -4.49 -0.45
N ALA A 704 35.26 -3.94 -1.34
CA ALA A 704 35.12 -4.38 -2.73
C ALA A 704 36.16 -3.78 -3.69
N GLY A 705 37.10 -2.97 -3.20
CA GLY A 705 38.25 -2.48 -3.98
C GLY A 705 38.20 -1.01 -4.40
N ALA A 706 37.22 -0.21 -3.96
CA ALA A 706 37.21 1.22 -4.24
C ALA A 706 38.48 1.90 -3.66
N LEU A 707 39.12 2.78 -4.45
CA LEU A 707 40.29 3.56 -4.03
C LEU A 707 39.96 4.53 -2.88
N GLY A 708 38.72 4.98 -2.81
CA GLY A 708 38.20 5.81 -1.75
C GLY A 708 36.69 5.94 -1.86
N ALA A 709 36.02 6.11 -0.73
CA ALA A 709 34.57 6.18 -0.65
C ALA A 709 34.10 7.08 0.49
N LYS A 710 33.06 7.87 0.24
CA LYS A 710 32.50 8.76 1.26
C LYS A 710 31.04 9.10 0.99
N LEU A 711 30.35 9.65 1.99
CA LEU A 711 29.01 10.18 1.79
C LEU A 711 29.03 11.33 0.77
N THR A 712 27.90 11.61 0.12
CA THR A 712 27.77 12.79 -0.74
C THR A 712 26.48 13.55 -0.47
N GLY A 713 26.54 14.88 -0.51
CA GLY A 713 25.43 15.76 -0.13
C GLY A 713 25.37 16.07 1.36
N GLY A 714 24.17 16.35 1.89
CA GLY A 714 24.02 16.91 3.24
C GLY A 714 24.16 15.93 4.41
N GLY A 715 24.17 14.61 4.15
CA GLY A 715 24.24 13.59 5.20
C GLY A 715 22.93 13.37 5.98
N GLY A 716 22.96 12.45 6.96
CA GLY A 716 21.79 12.02 7.74
C GLY A 716 20.89 11.01 7.01
N GLY A 717 21.47 10.20 6.13
CA GLY A 717 20.80 9.35 5.13
C GLY A 717 21.04 9.86 3.70
N GLY A 718 20.76 9.04 2.69
CA GLY A 718 20.94 9.41 1.27
C GLY A 718 21.93 8.51 0.54
N ALA A 719 22.98 9.11 -0.04
CA ALA A 719 23.91 8.44 -0.94
C ALA A 719 25.39 8.57 -0.51
N MET A 720 26.19 7.61 -0.96
CA MET A 720 27.65 7.67 -0.95
C MET A 720 28.18 7.63 -2.38
N VAL A 721 29.43 8.06 -2.54
CA VAL A 721 30.18 8.03 -3.80
C VAL A 721 31.52 7.31 -3.57
N ALA A 722 31.86 6.40 -4.47
CA ALA A 722 33.10 5.62 -4.47
C ALA A 722 33.88 5.86 -5.76
N LEU A 723 35.18 6.05 -5.63
CA LEU A 723 36.15 6.11 -6.73
C LEU A 723 36.66 4.70 -7.01
N CYS A 724 36.44 4.20 -8.22
CA CYS A 724 36.73 2.82 -8.64
C CYS A 724 37.90 2.74 -9.64
N GLY A 725 38.76 3.75 -9.67
CA GLY A 725 39.91 3.82 -10.58
C GLY A 725 39.57 4.39 -11.96
N ASN A 726 40.28 3.94 -12.98
CA ASN A 726 40.07 4.37 -14.38
C ASN A 726 38.88 3.64 -15.01
N THR A 727 38.27 4.22 -16.04
CA THR A 727 37.26 3.52 -16.84
C THR A 727 37.82 2.26 -17.49
N GLY A 728 37.12 1.13 -17.37
CA GLY A 728 37.54 -0.17 -17.88
C GLY A 728 38.10 -1.13 -16.82
N ASP A 729 38.20 -0.69 -15.56
CA ASP A 729 38.50 -1.55 -14.41
C ASP A 729 37.22 -2.27 -13.93
N ASP A 730 37.31 -3.58 -13.66
CA ASP A 730 36.22 -4.41 -13.13
C ASP A 730 35.81 -3.99 -11.69
N THR A 731 36.59 -3.12 -11.05
CA THR A 731 36.34 -2.62 -9.70
C THR A 731 34.95 -1.98 -9.54
N ALA A 732 34.46 -1.22 -10.53
CA ALA A 732 33.12 -0.61 -10.43
C ALA A 732 32.01 -1.67 -10.43
N GLU A 733 32.15 -2.74 -11.20
CA GLU A 733 31.21 -3.86 -11.22
C GLU A 733 31.25 -4.63 -9.90
N ALA A 734 32.45 -4.87 -9.36
CA ALA A 734 32.62 -5.52 -8.06
C ALA A 734 31.99 -4.71 -6.92
N VAL A 735 32.20 -3.38 -6.89
CA VAL A 735 31.59 -2.49 -5.91
C VAL A 735 30.07 -2.48 -6.05
N CYS A 736 29.52 -2.37 -7.26
CA CYS A 736 28.07 -2.45 -7.50
C CYS A 736 27.49 -3.77 -6.98
N ALA A 737 28.08 -4.91 -7.35
CA ALA A 737 27.61 -6.23 -6.92
C ALA A 737 27.64 -6.41 -5.39
N ALA A 738 28.68 -5.91 -4.72
CA ALA A 738 28.81 -5.98 -3.27
C ALA A 738 27.74 -5.13 -2.55
N LEU A 739 27.43 -3.95 -3.08
CA LEU A 739 26.40 -3.06 -2.53
C LEU A 739 24.98 -3.62 -2.79
N GLU A 740 24.70 -4.11 -4.00
CA GLU A 740 23.41 -4.68 -4.39
C GLU A 740 23.09 -5.96 -3.61
N SER A 741 24.07 -6.86 -3.44
CA SER A 741 23.91 -8.08 -2.61
C SER A 741 23.64 -7.78 -1.13
N SER A 742 24.04 -6.58 -0.67
CA SER A 742 23.75 -6.07 0.66
C SER A 742 22.41 -5.31 0.75
N GLY A 743 21.65 -5.26 -0.34
CA GLY A 743 20.30 -4.70 -0.40
C GLY A 743 20.22 -3.21 -0.73
N PHE A 744 21.29 -2.61 -1.23
CA PHE A 744 21.36 -1.18 -1.59
C PHE A 744 21.18 -0.96 -3.10
N ASP A 745 20.75 0.25 -3.49
CA ASP A 745 20.66 0.61 -4.92
C ASP A 745 21.95 1.29 -5.37
N THR A 746 22.41 0.97 -6.58
CA THR A 746 23.67 1.49 -7.14
C THR A 746 23.53 2.16 -8.50
N LEU A 747 24.46 3.05 -8.81
CA LEU A 747 24.65 3.64 -10.13
C LEU A 747 26.15 3.79 -10.41
N SER A 748 26.64 3.09 -11.43
CA SER A 748 28.00 3.28 -11.96
C SER A 748 28.00 4.31 -13.10
N PHE A 749 29.03 5.15 -13.16
CA PHE A 749 29.20 6.16 -14.20
C PHE A 749 30.67 6.61 -14.30
N SER A 750 31.02 7.30 -15.37
CA SER A 750 32.34 7.91 -15.53
C SER A 750 32.29 9.44 -15.41
N ILE A 751 33.38 10.04 -14.95
CA ILE A 751 33.57 11.50 -14.91
C ILE A 751 34.88 11.84 -15.63
N GLY A 752 34.84 12.73 -16.62
CA GLY A 752 36.02 13.12 -17.41
C GLY A 752 36.15 12.34 -18.72
N GLY A 753 37.19 12.66 -19.50
CA GLY A 753 37.36 12.20 -20.89
C GLY A 753 36.94 13.24 -21.93
N GLU A 754 37.53 13.17 -23.13
CA GLU A 754 37.15 14.04 -24.25
C GLU A 754 35.67 13.84 -24.61
N SER A 755 34.93 14.95 -24.59
CA SER A 755 33.62 15.11 -25.23
C SER A 755 33.71 15.04 -26.75
#